data_AF-A0A7J6MS02-F1
#
_entry.id   AF-A0A7J6MS02-F1
#
_cell.length_a   1.000
_cell.length_b   1.000
_cell.length_c   1.000
_cell.angle_alpha   90.00
_cell.angle_beta   90.00
_cell.angle_gamma   90.00
#
_symmetry.space_group_name_H-M   'P 1'
#
loop_
_entity.id
_entity.type
_entity.pdbx_description
1 polymer ?
#
loop_
_entity_poly.entity_id
_entity_poly.type
_entity_poly.pdbx_seq_one_letter_code
_entity_poly.pdbx_strand_id
1 'polypeptide(L)'
;MLRRLLPAAHHLLRPRLYASELSRPLVLQSARRFSSAPKSFEFNLDDSKTAFQWKSTGEVFRGWLVLKLCTYNFVIRNAETLYRTSRRLLGEGITNGIVRRTLFAHFCGGENEREIVPRLRKLQEAGVAAILDPVDEADISKTVPSSDMMGPSAPDRSDTMQARIFDYEGEKRCDSRVALVETAISTVHSAVEGRGIAAIKVSAMGAPVLLERMSNAIRELQAFYGRLCEGPACVLSYEEFSKGWLAMHDVDEEEIKRRFDKLDHNGDGTIDLIDWINSMTLMDLSEIVQKCRSRGPLSEAALTQDELQLMRAMLKRVDAVCKAAYDSKVKLLIDAEWTAIQPAIDNVATNMMRKYNNDENRGPIVYNTYQTYLKDTYQRVHRDIEMANRAVVRGAYIVSERANAEKEGRESPVCDTYEATTASYHSVIEDLLDHPSQPSMIIASHNADTVEFAVRKLHEMSSPMRRDNVMFAQLYGMADPITYILAKEGYRAVLPLRLCSRASYGSLMLSAVVRNGSLGACLLAAPSLRHFSTVRPHPLRFDNPEVAFRTKSTMEVFRGLVVLKLCTFNTIVKNAEMLYKTSQTVLGSSITNWALKKTFFAHFCAGETEKDIAPTMKKLRETGVGGILDYAAEAELSAQSKKPDAMGDAPDRTDFMHARVYDYEGEKKCDARVRVFETALLAVHNTTPEEGFAAIKLSALGAPVLLERISTAMVEMSAFYERLGGKGDGGELTYDDFKKGWLNFFNEPVGGEQEIRRTFDKLDVYHDGSIDLVDWTCSMTLVDMSEMVKECKEHGPLYHAALDEEELELMKAMLHRVDMICEKAYNLGVKIMIDAEWTAIQPAIDNVVVHMMRKYNRDAEKGPIVFNTFQTYLKDARFRVNHHMKMAEREGYQFACKVVRGAYMVSERLKAENENRDPPVFDTYDETTASCHAVIEDLINHPTEPSIMVATHNEDTVNFTVKTVQECADPEKRQERVYFGQLLGMSDPITFVLAENGYKAYKYVPYGPVKDVVPYLIRRTQENSTLLGTPAVAEERRMLFTEFKRRIFRREHARKIDS
;
A
#
# COMPACT_ATOMS: atom_id res chain seq x y z
N MET A 1 61.70 -26.39 36.37
CA MET A 1 60.94 -26.01 37.58
C MET A 1 59.46 -26.06 37.20
N LEU A 2 58.56 -26.94 37.64
CA LEU A 2 58.51 -28.07 38.57
C LEU A 2 57.44 -28.99 37.95
N ARG A 3 57.75 -30.19 37.45
CA ARG A 3 57.67 -31.46 38.19
C ARG A 3 57.67 -31.29 39.71
N ARG A 4 56.48 -31.39 40.30
CA ARG A 4 56.07 -31.69 41.70
C ARG A 4 54.62 -31.13 41.79
N LEU A 5 53.52 -31.87 41.88
CA LEU A 5 53.22 -33.19 42.44
C LEU A 5 51.87 -33.68 41.85
N LEU A 6 51.81 -34.93 41.37
CA LEU A 6 50.62 -35.81 41.35
C LEU A 6 50.43 -36.37 42.80
N PRO A 7 49.45 -37.23 43.14
CA PRO A 7 48.04 -37.42 42.72
C PRO A 7 47.08 -37.78 43.90
N ALA A 8 45.76 -37.80 43.66
CA ALA A 8 44.81 -38.78 44.25
C ALA A 8 43.52 -38.75 43.40
N ALA A 9 43.35 -39.68 42.45
CA ALA A 9 42.71 -40.99 42.63
C ALA A 9 41.18 -40.87 42.70
N HIS A 10 40.49 -41.16 41.60
CA HIS A 10 40.01 -42.50 41.18
C HIS A 10 38.57 -42.73 41.66
N HIS A 11 37.65 -42.78 40.68
CA HIS A 11 36.24 -43.21 40.68
C HIS A 11 35.50 -42.17 39.82
N LEU A 12 35.01 -42.40 38.60
CA LEU A 12 34.52 -43.60 37.95
C LEU A 12 34.59 -43.37 36.42
N LEU A 13 35.46 -44.11 35.73
CA LEU A 13 35.29 -44.37 34.31
C LEU A 13 35.79 -45.79 34.06
N ARG A 14 34.88 -46.71 33.72
CA ARG A 14 35.10 -47.67 32.63
C ARG A 14 33.79 -48.26 32.11
N PRO A 15 33.79 -48.72 30.85
CA PRO A 15 32.67 -48.72 29.93
C PRO A 15 31.96 -50.08 29.87
N ARG A 16 30.71 -50.10 29.39
CA ARG A 16 30.08 -51.32 28.88
C ARG A 16 29.70 -51.14 27.43
N LEU A 17 30.45 -51.82 26.56
CA LEU A 17 29.98 -52.32 25.28
C LEU A 17 29.02 -53.49 25.56
N TYR A 18 27.85 -53.51 24.92
CA TYR A 18 27.23 -54.73 24.41
C TYR A 18 26.37 -54.40 23.20
N ALA A 19 26.56 -55.22 22.16
CA ALA A 19 25.93 -55.16 20.86
C ALA A 19 24.51 -55.77 20.87
N SER A 20 23.89 -55.69 19.69
CA SER A 20 22.71 -56.40 19.16
C SER A 20 21.34 -56.00 19.71
N GLU A 21 20.62 -55.18 18.94
CA GLU A 21 19.24 -55.44 18.53
C GLU A 21 18.87 -54.47 17.37
N LEU A 22 19.23 -54.87 16.16
CA LEU A 22 18.52 -54.47 14.94
C LEU A 22 17.20 -55.27 14.90
N SER A 23 16.18 -54.67 14.28
CA SER A 23 14.85 -55.22 13.94
C SER A 23 13.72 -55.10 14.97
N ARG A 24 13.14 -53.90 15.09
CA ARG A 24 11.67 -53.74 15.19
C ARG A 24 11.20 -52.49 14.43
N PRO A 25 10.11 -52.57 13.64
CA PRO A 25 9.60 -51.46 12.86
C PRO A 25 8.96 -50.41 13.77
N LEU A 26 9.25 -49.13 13.50
CA LEU A 26 8.66 -47.93 14.12
C LEU A 26 7.19 -47.73 13.71
N VAL A 27 6.37 -48.77 13.83
CA VAL A 27 4.91 -48.73 13.71
C VAL A 27 4.41 -49.17 15.09
N LEU A 28 3.64 -48.31 15.78
CA LEU A 28 3.09 -48.45 17.16
C LEU A 28 3.79 -47.65 18.29
N GLN A 29 4.13 -46.38 18.06
CA GLN A 29 4.19 -45.40 19.17
C GLN A 29 3.16 -44.27 19.08
N SER A 30 2.34 -44.20 18.03
CA SER A 30 1.30 -43.18 17.85
C SER A 30 -0.03 -43.47 18.58
N ALA A 31 -0.24 -44.68 19.12
CA ALA A 31 -1.57 -45.12 19.59
C ALA A 31 -1.79 -45.12 21.12
N ARG A 32 -0.90 -44.57 21.95
CA ARG A 32 -1.03 -44.64 23.43
C ARG A 32 -0.92 -43.30 24.19
N ARG A 33 -1.24 -42.16 23.57
CA ARG A 33 -1.28 -40.85 24.27
C ARG A 33 -2.66 -40.21 24.43
N PHE A 34 -3.73 -40.80 23.90
CA PHE A 34 -5.06 -40.19 23.94
C PHE A 34 -5.99 -40.96 24.87
N SER A 35 -5.78 -40.76 26.18
CA SER A 35 -6.71 -41.17 27.24
C SER A 35 -6.54 -40.21 28.42
N SER A 36 -6.82 -38.94 28.21
CA SER A 36 -7.14 -37.97 29.26
C SER A 36 -7.83 -36.78 28.61
N ALA A 37 -8.86 -36.23 29.26
CA ALA A 37 -9.61 -35.04 28.85
C ALA A 37 -8.68 -33.92 28.30
N PRO A 38 -9.14 -33.10 27.33
CA PRO A 38 -8.27 -32.16 26.64
C PRO A 38 -7.73 -31.14 27.63
N LYS A 39 -6.43 -31.25 27.94
CA LYS A 39 -5.65 -30.11 28.41
C LYS A 39 -5.71 -29.08 27.29
N SER A 40 -5.96 -27.82 27.63
CA SER A 40 -5.88 -26.69 26.70
C SER A 40 -4.65 -26.83 25.80
N PHE A 41 -4.86 -27.00 24.50
CA PHE A 41 -3.77 -27.11 23.54
C PHE A 41 -3.08 -25.75 23.44
N GLU A 42 -1.85 -25.66 23.92
CA GLU A 42 -1.05 -24.42 23.94
C GLU A 42 0.10 -24.59 22.94
N PHE A 43 -0.07 -24.04 21.72
CA PHE A 43 0.94 -24.07 20.66
C PHE A 43 2.01 -23.00 20.93
N ASN A 44 2.98 -23.32 21.78
CA ASN A 44 3.96 -22.34 22.25
C ASN A 44 5.14 -22.17 21.27
N LEU A 45 5.07 -21.16 20.40
CA LEU A 45 6.14 -20.80 19.45
C LEU A 45 7.39 -20.17 20.08
N ASP A 46 7.34 -19.79 21.36
CA ASP A 46 8.47 -19.15 22.08
C ASP A 46 9.47 -20.16 22.68
N ASP A 47 9.25 -21.48 22.50
CA ASP A 47 10.17 -22.53 22.94
C ASP A 47 11.43 -22.60 22.05
N SER A 48 12.32 -21.63 22.25
CA SER A 48 13.62 -21.53 21.56
C SER A 48 14.51 -22.77 21.75
N LYS A 49 14.37 -23.48 22.88
CA LYS A 49 15.13 -24.71 23.15
C LYS A 49 14.72 -25.81 22.18
N THR A 50 13.41 -26.00 21.98
CA THR A 50 12.88 -26.93 20.98
C THR A 50 13.20 -26.47 19.56
N ALA A 51 13.01 -25.18 19.26
CA ALA A 51 13.19 -24.62 17.93
C ALA A 51 14.60 -24.82 17.34
N PHE A 52 15.63 -24.79 18.20
CA PHE A 52 17.03 -24.81 17.76
C PHE A 52 17.82 -26.04 18.22
N GLN A 53 17.20 -27.05 18.84
CA GLN A 53 17.91 -28.25 19.35
C GLN A 53 18.68 -29.02 18.28
N TRP A 54 18.24 -28.96 17.01
CA TRP A 54 18.86 -29.65 15.87
C TRP A 54 19.91 -28.80 15.15
N LYS A 55 20.17 -27.57 15.61
CA LYS A 55 21.16 -26.66 15.04
C LYS A 55 22.35 -26.50 15.98
N SER A 56 23.56 -26.49 15.40
CA SER A 56 24.77 -26.13 16.13
C SER A 56 24.79 -24.63 16.45
N THR A 57 25.55 -24.24 17.47
CA THR A 57 25.74 -22.83 17.84
C THR A 57 26.21 -21.97 16.66
N GLY A 58 27.06 -22.52 15.79
CA GLY A 58 27.51 -21.84 14.56
C GLY A 58 26.40 -21.66 13.53
N GLU A 59 25.49 -22.63 13.38
CA GLU A 59 24.32 -22.51 12.50
C GLU A 59 23.32 -21.46 13.01
N VAL A 60 23.11 -21.39 14.33
CA VAL A 60 22.25 -20.38 14.97
C VAL A 60 22.86 -18.98 14.81
N PHE A 61 24.15 -18.80 15.10
CA PHE A 61 24.82 -17.51 14.92
C PHE A 61 24.82 -17.05 13.47
N ARG A 62 25.10 -17.96 12.52
CA ARG A 62 25.02 -17.65 11.08
C ARG A 62 23.60 -17.21 10.69
N GLY A 63 22.57 -17.90 11.18
CA GLY A 63 21.18 -17.53 10.93
C GLY A 63 20.87 -16.13 11.46
N TRP A 64 21.23 -15.85 12.72
CA TRP A 64 21.08 -14.52 13.32
C TRP A 64 21.77 -13.43 12.50
N LEU A 65 23.04 -13.66 12.12
CA LEU A 65 23.81 -12.68 11.34
C LEU A 65 23.19 -12.43 9.97
N VAL A 66 22.83 -13.49 9.24
CA VAL A 66 22.25 -13.38 7.89
C VAL A 66 20.89 -12.69 7.95
N LEU A 67 19.99 -13.10 8.84
CA LEU A 67 18.68 -12.46 9.00
C LEU A 67 18.81 -11.01 9.46
N LYS A 68 19.76 -10.71 10.36
CA LYS A 68 20.04 -9.34 10.78
C LYS A 68 20.55 -8.48 9.63
N LEU A 69 21.43 -9.01 8.78
CA LEU A 69 21.89 -8.32 7.57
C LEU A 69 20.75 -8.05 6.59
N CYS A 70 19.82 -9.00 6.46
CA CYS A 70 18.58 -8.81 5.71
C CYS A 70 17.58 -7.83 6.37
N THR A 71 17.83 -7.28 7.56
CA THR A 71 17.03 -6.15 8.07
C THR A 71 17.52 -4.78 7.57
N TYR A 72 18.71 -4.73 6.95
CA TYR A 72 19.25 -3.48 6.42
C TYR A 72 18.85 -3.29 4.96
N ASN A 73 17.90 -2.38 4.72
CA ASN A 73 17.40 -2.04 3.38
C ASN A 73 18.51 -1.69 2.37
N PHE A 74 19.64 -1.13 2.82
CA PHE A 74 20.81 -0.87 1.98
C PHE A 74 21.46 -2.15 1.43
N VAL A 75 21.65 -3.15 2.29
CA VAL A 75 22.25 -4.44 1.92
C VAL A 75 21.35 -5.18 0.94
N ILE A 76 20.03 -5.14 1.17
CA ILE A 76 19.04 -5.75 0.29
C ILE A 76 19.02 -5.06 -1.09
N ARG A 77 18.79 -3.74 -1.13
CA ARG A 77 18.63 -3.02 -2.42
C ARG A 77 19.90 -3.00 -3.26
N ASN A 78 21.07 -3.08 -2.63
CA ASN A 78 22.36 -3.06 -3.32
C ASN A 78 23.04 -4.42 -3.36
N ALA A 79 22.35 -5.53 -3.04
CA ALA A 79 22.98 -6.85 -2.92
C ALA A 79 23.77 -7.25 -4.18
N GLU A 80 23.21 -7.00 -5.36
CA GLU A 80 23.87 -7.28 -6.63
C GLU A 80 25.09 -6.38 -6.86
N THR A 81 24.94 -5.08 -6.61
CA THR A 81 26.04 -4.11 -6.71
C THR A 81 27.16 -4.43 -5.72
N LEU A 82 26.82 -4.81 -4.49
CA LEU A 82 27.77 -5.23 -3.44
C LEU A 82 28.47 -6.54 -3.81
N TYR A 83 27.77 -7.50 -4.40
CA TYR A 83 28.36 -8.74 -4.91
C TYR A 83 29.31 -8.47 -6.09
N ARG A 84 28.90 -7.66 -7.08
CA ARG A 84 29.75 -7.28 -8.22
C ARG A 84 30.97 -6.48 -7.77
N THR A 85 30.80 -5.54 -6.83
CA THR A 85 31.87 -4.70 -6.29
C THR A 85 32.84 -5.51 -5.44
N SER A 86 32.35 -6.41 -4.59
CA SER A 86 33.21 -7.31 -3.81
C SER A 86 33.97 -8.30 -4.69
N ARG A 87 33.37 -8.85 -5.76
CA ARG A 87 34.11 -9.63 -6.77
C ARG A 87 35.24 -8.83 -7.42
N ARG A 88 35.03 -7.55 -7.71
CA ARG A 88 36.06 -6.66 -8.28
C ARG A 88 37.16 -6.30 -7.28
N LEU A 89 36.83 -6.10 -6.00
CA LEU A 89 37.79 -5.67 -4.96
C LEU A 89 38.55 -6.82 -4.28
N LEU A 90 37.86 -7.92 -3.97
CA LEU A 90 38.40 -9.04 -3.19
C LEU A 90 38.74 -10.26 -4.07
N GLY A 91 38.33 -10.25 -5.33
CA GLY A 91 38.44 -11.38 -6.24
C GLY A 91 37.33 -12.41 -6.07
N GLU A 92 37.09 -13.19 -7.13
CA GLU A 92 35.97 -14.13 -7.22
C GLU A 92 36.03 -15.25 -6.18
N GLY A 93 37.22 -15.81 -5.92
CA GLY A 93 37.39 -16.92 -4.98
C GLY A 93 37.03 -16.54 -3.53
N ILE A 94 37.44 -15.34 -3.09
CA ILE A 94 37.17 -14.86 -1.72
C ILE A 94 35.69 -14.49 -1.57
N THR A 95 35.13 -13.75 -2.53
CA THR A 95 33.71 -13.35 -2.49
C THR A 95 32.79 -14.57 -2.53
N ASN A 96 33.04 -15.53 -3.43
CA ASN A 96 32.25 -16.76 -3.49
C ASN A 96 32.42 -17.60 -2.23
N GLY A 97 33.61 -17.62 -1.62
CA GLY A 97 33.85 -18.26 -0.33
C GLY A 97 33.03 -17.67 0.82
N ILE A 98 32.89 -16.34 0.86
CA ILE A 98 32.07 -15.63 1.86
C ILE A 98 30.58 -15.94 1.64
N VAL A 99 30.08 -15.80 0.41
CA VAL A 99 28.67 -16.09 0.08
C VAL A 99 28.33 -17.54 0.37
N ARG A 100 29.23 -18.48 0.02
CA ARG A 100 29.08 -19.92 0.27
C ARG A 100 28.91 -20.24 1.75
N ARG A 101 29.71 -19.61 2.63
CA ARG A 101 29.68 -19.87 4.08
C ARG A 101 28.57 -19.13 4.84
N THR A 102 27.95 -18.12 4.21
CA THR A 102 26.91 -17.28 4.82
C THR A 102 25.53 -17.56 4.21
N LEU A 103 25.15 -16.83 3.16
CA LEU A 103 23.82 -16.87 2.53
C LEU A 103 23.50 -18.23 1.91
N PHE A 104 24.45 -18.81 1.18
CA PHE A 104 24.26 -20.13 0.57
C PHE A 104 24.06 -21.22 1.64
N ALA A 105 24.91 -21.25 2.66
CA ALA A 105 24.79 -22.25 3.71
C ALA A 105 23.55 -22.05 4.62
N HIS A 106 22.93 -20.87 4.61
CA HIS A 106 21.70 -20.59 5.33
C HIS A 106 20.43 -20.91 4.52
N PHE A 107 20.39 -20.57 3.23
CA PHE A 107 19.19 -20.70 2.38
C PHE A 107 19.20 -21.88 1.39
N CYS A 108 20.36 -22.51 1.13
CA CYS A 108 20.49 -23.61 0.16
C CYS A 108 20.81 -24.94 0.84
N GLY A 109 20.37 -26.04 0.22
CA GLY A 109 20.64 -27.41 0.66
C GLY A 109 22.04 -27.90 0.30
N GLY A 110 22.56 -27.53 -0.88
CA GLY A 110 23.89 -27.94 -1.34
C GLY A 110 24.09 -27.73 -2.83
N GLU A 111 25.31 -27.99 -3.33
CA GLU A 111 25.62 -27.93 -4.77
C GLU A 111 25.50 -29.27 -5.49
N ASN A 112 25.51 -30.37 -4.73
CA ASN A 112 25.56 -31.72 -5.25
C ASN A 112 25.00 -32.71 -4.23
N GLU A 113 24.80 -33.94 -4.68
CA GLU A 113 24.23 -35.02 -3.87
C GLU A 113 25.02 -35.29 -2.58
N ARG A 114 26.36 -35.22 -2.62
CA ARG A 114 27.22 -35.46 -1.45
C ARG A 114 26.98 -34.45 -0.31
N GLU A 115 26.62 -33.22 -0.66
CA GLU A 115 26.30 -32.18 0.33
C GLU A 115 24.85 -32.27 0.84
N ILE A 116 23.92 -32.71 0.00
CA ILE A 116 22.49 -32.66 0.30
C ILE A 116 21.99 -33.89 1.06
N VAL A 117 22.51 -35.08 0.76
CA VAL A 117 22.11 -36.35 1.41
C VAL A 117 22.27 -36.30 2.93
N PRO A 118 23.40 -35.82 3.49
CA PRO A 118 23.54 -35.69 4.95
C PRO A 118 22.51 -34.75 5.57
N ARG A 119 22.09 -33.70 4.85
CA ARG A 119 21.08 -32.74 5.34
C ARG A 119 19.68 -33.31 5.27
N LEU A 120 19.35 -34.04 4.21
CA LEU A 120 18.07 -34.75 4.09
C LEU A 120 17.89 -35.73 5.25
N ARG A 121 18.93 -36.50 5.58
CA ARG A 121 18.91 -37.42 6.74
C ARG A 121 18.78 -36.67 8.07
N LYS A 122 19.53 -35.57 8.26
CA LYS A 122 19.43 -34.73 9.47
C LYS A 122 18.02 -34.15 9.67
N LEU A 123 17.35 -33.73 8.59
CA LEU A 123 15.97 -33.26 8.67
C LEU A 123 15.00 -34.41 8.98
N GLN A 124 15.18 -35.56 8.34
CA GLN A 124 14.34 -36.75 8.60
C GLN A 124 14.46 -37.22 10.06
N GLU A 125 15.67 -37.21 10.63
CA GLU A 125 15.92 -37.49 12.06
C GLU A 125 15.21 -36.49 12.98
N ALA A 126 15.09 -35.23 12.54
CA ALA A 126 14.36 -34.18 13.24
C ALA A 126 12.82 -34.25 13.05
N GLY A 127 12.32 -35.25 12.30
CA GLY A 127 10.89 -35.38 11.97
C GLY A 127 10.40 -34.40 10.89
N VAL A 128 11.32 -33.80 10.13
CA VAL A 128 11.03 -32.81 9.09
C VAL A 128 11.32 -33.41 7.71
N ALA A 129 10.35 -33.39 6.79
CA ALA A 129 10.56 -33.77 5.40
C ALA A 129 11.19 -32.63 4.59
N ALA A 130 11.75 -32.93 3.42
CA ALA A 130 12.31 -31.91 2.54
C ALA A 130 11.61 -31.91 1.18
N ILE A 131 11.42 -30.71 0.61
CA ILE A 131 11.11 -30.52 -0.81
C ILE A 131 12.44 -30.22 -1.52
N LEU A 132 12.95 -31.14 -2.32
CA LEU A 132 14.17 -30.91 -3.08
C LEU A 132 13.83 -30.15 -4.37
N ASP A 133 14.31 -28.91 -4.45
CA ASP A 133 14.08 -27.96 -5.55
C ASP A 133 15.36 -27.79 -6.39
N PRO A 134 15.47 -28.47 -7.55
CA PRO A 134 16.59 -28.31 -8.46
C PRO A 134 16.50 -26.98 -9.23
N VAL A 135 17.33 -25.99 -8.85
CA VAL A 135 17.26 -24.63 -9.41
C VAL A 135 18.42 -24.34 -10.37
N ASP A 136 18.08 -24.06 -11.64
CA ASP A 136 18.99 -23.45 -12.63
C ASP A 136 18.39 -22.13 -13.19
N GLU A 137 18.39 -21.09 -12.35
CA GLU A 137 17.85 -19.74 -12.63
C GLU A 137 18.70 -18.87 -13.59
N ALA A 138 19.84 -19.37 -14.11
CA ALA A 138 20.87 -18.53 -14.72
C ALA A 138 20.53 -17.85 -16.07
N ASP A 139 19.39 -18.13 -16.73
CA ASP A 139 19.13 -17.58 -18.09
C ASP A 139 17.68 -17.18 -18.42
N ILE A 140 16.72 -17.21 -17.49
CA ILE A 140 15.32 -16.82 -17.81
C ILE A 140 15.23 -15.33 -18.22
N SER A 141 16.18 -14.49 -17.78
CA SER A 141 16.22 -13.07 -18.15
C SER A 141 16.73 -12.79 -19.57
N LYS A 142 17.17 -13.80 -20.34
CA LYS A 142 17.70 -13.61 -21.71
C LYS A 142 16.73 -14.02 -22.82
N THR A 143 15.64 -14.70 -22.48
CA THR A 143 14.71 -15.28 -23.46
C THR A 143 13.44 -14.45 -23.69
N VAL A 144 13.19 -13.40 -22.91
CA VAL A 144 12.03 -12.50 -23.09
C VAL A 144 12.53 -11.12 -23.55
N PRO A 145 12.15 -10.64 -24.76
CA PRO A 145 12.45 -9.27 -25.16
C PRO A 145 11.70 -8.31 -24.23
N SER A 146 12.38 -7.26 -23.77
CA SER A 146 11.74 -6.11 -23.13
C SER A 146 10.70 -5.51 -24.06
N SER A 147 9.48 -5.26 -23.56
CA SER A 147 8.41 -4.49 -24.20
C SER A 147 8.85 -3.16 -24.83
N ASP A 148 10.01 -2.63 -24.44
CA ASP A 148 10.60 -1.39 -24.95
C ASP A 148 11.10 -1.48 -26.41
N MET A 149 11.04 -2.67 -27.02
CA MET A 149 11.25 -2.88 -28.47
C MET A 149 9.94 -2.95 -29.27
N MET A 150 8.78 -2.63 -28.66
CA MET A 150 7.48 -2.56 -29.35
C MET A 150 7.02 -1.11 -29.54
N GLY A 151 7.76 -0.36 -30.37
CA GLY A 151 7.28 0.92 -30.89
C GLY A 151 6.27 0.72 -32.05
N PRO A 152 5.43 1.72 -32.39
CA PRO A 152 4.39 1.59 -33.44
C PRO A 152 4.92 1.45 -34.87
N SER A 153 6.23 1.36 -35.08
CA SER A 153 6.88 1.36 -36.38
C SER A 153 8.07 0.39 -36.41
N ALA A 154 7.82 -0.89 -36.62
CA ALA A 154 8.83 -1.87 -37.02
C ALA A 154 8.22 -2.85 -38.04
N PRO A 155 8.95 -3.21 -39.12
CA PRO A 155 8.42 -3.99 -40.23
C PRO A 155 8.32 -5.49 -39.90
N ASP A 156 7.27 -6.10 -40.45
CA ASP A 156 6.94 -7.52 -40.57
C ASP A 156 7.14 -8.46 -39.36
N ARG A 157 6.00 -8.88 -38.76
CA ARG A 157 5.89 -9.58 -37.47
C ARG A 157 6.12 -11.09 -37.51
N SER A 158 6.32 -11.73 -38.68
CA SER A 158 6.26 -13.21 -38.79
C SER A 158 7.62 -13.93 -38.75
N ASP A 159 8.67 -13.40 -39.38
CA ASP A 159 9.91 -14.16 -39.62
C ASP A 159 10.90 -14.22 -38.43
N THR A 160 10.92 -13.23 -37.54
CA THR A 160 11.93 -13.15 -36.47
C THR A 160 11.56 -13.88 -35.17
N MET A 161 10.27 -14.09 -34.93
CA MET A 161 9.76 -14.78 -33.74
C MET A 161 9.77 -16.30 -33.92
N GLN A 162 9.45 -16.80 -35.12
CA GLN A 162 9.59 -18.22 -35.47
C GLN A 162 11.04 -18.71 -35.33
N ALA A 163 12.02 -17.94 -35.82
CA ALA A 163 13.43 -18.33 -35.76
C ALA A 163 14.01 -18.50 -34.33
N ARG A 164 13.40 -17.90 -33.30
CA ARG A 164 13.84 -18.01 -31.88
C ARG A 164 13.10 -19.08 -31.08
N ILE A 165 11.91 -19.48 -31.51
CA ILE A 165 11.10 -20.54 -30.86
C ILE A 165 11.64 -21.93 -31.24
N PHE A 166 12.25 -22.08 -32.41
CA PHE A 166 12.76 -23.35 -32.96
C PHE A 166 14.26 -23.62 -32.76
N ASP A 167 14.89 -23.01 -31.76
CA ASP A 167 16.33 -23.23 -31.51
C ASP A 167 16.59 -24.65 -30.96
N TYR A 168 17.36 -25.45 -31.71
CA TYR A 168 17.77 -26.81 -31.37
C TYR A 168 18.60 -26.89 -30.07
N GLU A 169 19.28 -25.81 -29.68
CA GLU A 169 19.98 -25.72 -28.38
C GLU A 169 18.99 -25.63 -27.21
N GLY A 170 17.79 -25.08 -27.42
CA GLY A 170 16.74 -24.94 -26.41
C GLY A 170 16.15 -26.28 -25.97
N GLU A 171 15.91 -27.20 -26.89
CA GLU A 171 15.33 -28.52 -26.60
C GLU A 171 16.31 -29.42 -25.83
N LYS A 172 17.61 -29.43 -26.20
CA LYS A 172 18.66 -30.14 -25.46
C LYS A 172 18.80 -29.63 -24.03
N ARG A 173 18.60 -28.33 -23.82
CA ARG A 173 18.62 -27.72 -22.48
C ARG A 173 17.44 -28.20 -21.63
N CYS A 174 16.26 -28.34 -22.21
CA CYS A 174 15.09 -28.89 -21.53
C CYS A 174 15.31 -30.36 -21.12
N ASP A 175 15.92 -31.17 -21.99
CA ASP A 175 16.25 -32.57 -21.67
C ASP A 175 17.26 -32.69 -20.51
N SER A 176 18.26 -31.81 -20.46
CA SER A 176 19.21 -31.73 -19.33
C SER A 176 18.52 -31.39 -18.00
N ARG A 177 17.48 -30.54 -18.04
CA ARG A 177 16.69 -30.17 -16.87
C ARG A 177 15.82 -31.33 -16.38
N VAL A 178 15.25 -32.14 -17.28
CA VAL A 178 14.56 -33.38 -16.91
C VAL A 178 15.49 -34.29 -16.11
N ALA A 179 16.71 -34.54 -16.60
CA ALA A 179 17.69 -35.38 -15.91
C ALA A 179 18.06 -34.84 -14.51
N LEU A 180 18.10 -33.51 -14.35
CA LEU A 180 18.35 -32.88 -13.05
C LEU A 180 17.22 -33.16 -12.04
N VAL A 181 15.96 -33.09 -12.48
CA VAL A 181 14.82 -33.43 -11.62
C VAL A 181 14.77 -34.92 -11.31
N GLU A 182 15.01 -35.79 -12.29
CA GLU A 182 15.09 -37.24 -12.06
C GLU A 182 16.18 -37.58 -11.04
N THR A 183 17.32 -36.88 -11.09
CA THR A 183 18.38 -37.00 -10.09
C THR A 183 17.91 -36.56 -8.71
N ALA A 184 17.15 -35.47 -8.61
CA ALA A 184 16.54 -35.03 -7.36
C ALA A 184 15.57 -36.07 -6.79
N ILE A 185 14.70 -36.65 -7.62
CA ILE A 185 13.77 -37.73 -7.25
C ILE A 185 14.55 -38.94 -6.72
N SER A 186 15.57 -39.38 -7.46
CA SER A 186 16.43 -40.50 -7.06
C SER A 186 17.17 -40.23 -5.74
N THR A 187 17.63 -39.00 -5.55
CA THR A 187 18.29 -38.56 -4.29
C THR A 187 17.33 -38.61 -3.11
N VAL A 188 16.08 -38.14 -3.27
CA VAL A 188 15.06 -38.22 -2.21
C VAL A 188 14.69 -39.67 -1.90
N HIS A 189 14.50 -40.49 -2.94
CA HIS A 189 14.21 -41.90 -2.77
C HIS A 189 15.31 -42.62 -1.98
N SER A 190 16.57 -42.45 -2.37
CA SER A 190 17.71 -43.14 -1.76
C SER A 190 18.13 -42.57 -0.40
N ALA A 191 18.00 -41.26 -0.18
CA ALA A 191 18.46 -40.62 1.05
C ALA A 191 17.48 -40.78 2.21
N VAL A 192 16.17 -40.74 1.93
CA VAL A 192 15.11 -40.67 2.95
C VAL A 192 13.93 -41.62 2.69
N GLU A 193 14.18 -42.72 1.95
CA GLU A 193 13.19 -43.77 1.64
C GLU A 193 11.91 -43.23 0.97
N GLY A 194 12.04 -42.18 0.15
CA GLY A 194 10.89 -41.57 -0.52
C GLY A 194 9.97 -40.72 0.37
N ARG A 195 10.33 -40.47 1.63
CA ARG A 195 9.53 -39.62 2.55
C ARG A 195 9.67 -38.11 2.30
N GLY A 196 10.38 -37.71 1.25
CA GLY A 196 10.50 -36.33 0.80
C GLY A 196 9.65 -36.03 -0.44
N ILE A 197 9.77 -34.80 -0.91
CA ILE A 197 9.10 -34.27 -2.10
C ILE A 197 10.18 -33.76 -3.06
N ALA A 198 9.96 -33.84 -4.37
CA ALA A 198 10.73 -33.12 -5.39
C ALA A 198 9.85 -32.02 -6.01
N ALA A 199 10.43 -30.90 -6.44
CA ALA A 199 9.70 -29.83 -7.11
C ALA A 199 10.09 -29.69 -8.59
N ILE A 200 9.15 -29.29 -9.44
CA ILE A 200 9.38 -28.92 -10.84
C ILE A 200 8.74 -27.60 -11.22
N LYS A 201 9.37 -26.91 -12.18
CA LYS A 201 8.77 -25.79 -12.91
C LYS A 201 8.43 -26.25 -14.32
N VAL A 202 7.20 -26.01 -14.77
CA VAL A 202 6.76 -26.44 -16.10
C VAL A 202 7.47 -25.62 -17.18
N SER A 203 7.73 -24.33 -16.92
CA SER A 203 8.52 -23.46 -17.80
C SER A 203 9.97 -23.96 -18.03
N ALA A 204 10.46 -24.88 -17.19
CA ALA A 204 11.78 -25.47 -17.36
C ALA A 204 11.79 -26.59 -18.41
N MET A 205 10.62 -27.10 -18.82
CA MET A 205 10.44 -28.25 -19.70
C MET A 205 10.12 -27.89 -21.15
N GLY A 206 9.92 -26.61 -21.45
CA GLY A 206 9.64 -26.11 -22.80
C GLY A 206 9.61 -24.59 -22.86
N ALA A 207 9.27 -24.03 -24.04
CA ALA A 207 9.29 -22.59 -24.25
C ALA A 207 8.15 -21.88 -23.46
N PRO A 208 8.46 -20.90 -22.57
CA PRO A 208 7.45 -20.23 -21.75
C PRO A 208 6.36 -19.51 -22.55
N VAL A 209 6.70 -19.02 -23.76
CA VAL A 209 5.74 -18.36 -24.66
C VAL A 209 4.57 -19.28 -25.04
N LEU A 210 4.81 -20.59 -25.14
CA LEU A 210 3.75 -21.56 -25.45
C LEU A 210 2.76 -21.71 -24.28
N LEU A 211 3.25 -21.64 -23.04
CA LEU A 211 2.40 -21.64 -21.84
C LEU A 211 1.57 -20.35 -21.73
N GLU A 212 2.10 -19.23 -22.21
CA GLU A 212 1.36 -17.96 -22.23
C GLU A 212 0.23 -18.00 -23.26
N ARG A 213 0.51 -18.48 -24.49
CA ARG A 213 -0.51 -18.69 -25.52
C ARG A 213 -1.59 -19.66 -25.03
N MET A 214 -1.20 -20.74 -24.38
CA MET A 214 -2.11 -21.69 -23.74
C MET A 214 -2.99 -21.03 -22.68
N SER A 215 -2.40 -20.19 -21.82
CA SER A 215 -3.15 -19.49 -20.77
C SER A 215 -4.17 -18.50 -21.35
N ASN A 216 -3.82 -17.80 -22.43
CA ASN A 216 -4.74 -16.91 -23.14
C ASN A 216 -5.89 -17.69 -23.78
N ALA A 217 -5.60 -18.84 -24.40
CA ALA A 217 -6.64 -19.71 -24.95
C ALA A 217 -7.63 -20.19 -23.86
N ILE A 218 -7.13 -20.59 -22.69
CA ILE A 218 -7.96 -21.00 -21.55
C ILE A 218 -8.88 -19.85 -21.07
N ARG A 219 -8.35 -18.63 -20.97
CA ARG A 219 -9.15 -17.44 -20.57
C ARG A 219 -10.25 -17.13 -21.59
N GLU A 220 -9.93 -17.19 -22.89
CA GLU A 220 -10.92 -16.97 -23.95
C GLU A 220 -12.02 -18.04 -23.96
N LEU A 221 -11.68 -19.30 -23.69
CA LEU A 221 -12.68 -20.37 -23.53
C LEU A 221 -13.61 -20.13 -22.36
N GLN A 222 -13.09 -19.68 -21.23
CA GLN A 222 -13.89 -19.36 -20.05
C GLN A 222 -14.84 -18.20 -20.34
N ALA A 223 -14.33 -17.14 -20.98
CA ALA A 223 -15.15 -16.02 -21.42
C ALA A 223 -16.22 -16.45 -22.43
N PHE A 224 -15.89 -17.41 -23.31
CA PHE A 224 -16.83 -17.96 -24.28
C PHE A 224 -17.94 -18.80 -23.62
N TYR A 225 -17.58 -19.70 -22.69
CA TYR A 225 -18.56 -20.44 -21.89
C TYR A 225 -19.53 -19.50 -21.17
N GLY A 226 -19.00 -18.45 -20.53
CA GLY A 226 -19.83 -17.43 -19.86
C GLY A 226 -20.81 -16.70 -20.79
N ARG A 227 -20.48 -16.52 -22.08
CA ARG A 227 -21.39 -15.95 -23.08
C ARG A 227 -22.51 -16.91 -23.49
N LEU A 228 -22.25 -18.21 -23.49
CA LEU A 228 -23.28 -19.21 -23.80
C LEU A 228 -24.26 -19.44 -22.66
N CYS A 229 -23.84 -19.18 -21.42
CA CYS A 229 -24.54 -19.60 -20.21
C CYS A 229 -25.39 -18.52 -19.50
N GLU A 230 -25.53 -17.30 -20.03
CA GLU A 230 -26.19 -16.16 -19.34
C GLU A 230 -25.73 -15.95 -17.87
N GLY A 231 -24.52 -16.39 -17.50
CA GLY A 231 -24.00 -16.25 -16.14
C GLY A 231 -22.93 -17.30 -15.76
N PRO A 232 -22.14 -17.04 -14.71
CA PRO A 232 -20.97 -17.86 -14.33
C PRO A 232 -21.28 -19.16 -13.57
N ALA A 233 -22.55 -19.47 -13.29
CA ALA A 233 -22.99 -20.65 -12.53
C ALA A 233 -23.97 -21.56 -13.31
N CYS A 234 -24.04 -21.41 -14.63
CA CYS A 234 -24.99 -22.13 -15.48
C CYS A 234 -24.34 -23.38 -16.12
N VAL A 235 -25.16 -24.40 -16.33
CA VAL A 235 -24.88 -25.69 -16.97
C VAL A 235 -25.49 -25.69 -18.37
N LEU A 236 -24.73 -26.10 -19.38
CA LEU A 236 -25.22 -26.16 -20.77
C LEU A 236 -25.96 -27.46 -21.03
N SER A 237 -27.23 -27.37 -21.39
CA SER A 237 -27.94 -28.50 -21.99
C SER A 237 -27.45 -28.80 -23.41
N TYR A 238 -27.73 -30.00 -23.92
CA TYR A 238 -27.40 -30.38 -25.31
C TYR A 238 -27.96 -29.39 -26.34
N GLU A 239 -29.16 -28.85 -26.11
CA GLU A 239 -29.84 -27.95 -27.04
C GLU A 239 -29.17 -26.56 -27.09
N GLU A 240 -28.75 -26.05 -25.93
CA GLU A 240 -28.00 -24.78 -25.81
C GLU A 240 -26.60 -24.91 -26.38
N PHE A 241 -25.90 -26.01 -26.06
CA PHE A 241 -24.59 -26.32 -26.63
C PHE A 241 -24.67 -26.44 -28.16
N SER A 242 -25.62 -27.21 -28.69
CA SER A 242 -25.79 -27.44 -30.12
C SER A 242 -26.08 -26.13 -30.87
N LYS A 243 -26.97 -25.28 -30.34
CA LYS A 243 -27.30 -23.98 -30.93
C LYS A 243 -26.10 -23.03 -30.94
N GLY A 244 -25.34 -22.97 -29.84
CA GLY A 244 -24.11 -22.17 -29.76
C GLY A 244 -23.01 -22.67 -30.69
N TRP A 245 -22.88 -23.99 -30.84
CA TRP A 245 -21.85 -24.62 -31.67
C TRP A 245 -22.13 -24.49 -33.17
N LEU A 246 -23.38 -24.68 -33.60
CA LEU A 246 -23.83 -24.48 -34.99
C LEU A 246 -23.72 -23.02 -35.46
N ALA A 247 -23.81 -22.06 -34.54
CA ALA A 247 -23.62 -20.65 -34.86
C ALA A 247 -22.17 -20.35 -35.29
N MET A 248 -21.20 -21.17 -34.86
CA MET A 248 -19.77 -20.93 -35.08
C MET A 248 -19.12 -21.88 -36.08
N HIS A 249 -19.66 -23.08 -36.28
CA HIS A 249 -19.06 -24.15 -37.06
C HIS A 249 -20.02 -24.73 -38.10
N ASP A 250 -19.47 -25.13 -39.25
CA ASP A 250 -20.21 -25.89 -40.28
C ASP A 250 -20.00 -27.40 -40.08
N VAL A 251 -20.72 -27.97 -39.11
CA VAL A 251 -20.61 -29.38 -38.71
C VAL A 251 -21.98 -30.04 -38.64
N ASP A 252 -22.03 -31.35 -38.87
CA ASP A 252 -23.26 -32.14 -38.80
C ASP A 252 -23.68 -32.43 -37.34
N GLU A 253 -24.94 -32.80 -37.19
CA GLU A 253 -25.58 -33.05 -35.89
C GLU A 253 -24.95 -34.26 -35.15
N GLU A 254 -24.37 -35.21 -35.90
CA GLU A 254 -23.63 -36.36 -35.35
C GLU A 254 -22.29 -35.96 -34.72
N GLU A 255 -21.51 -35.07 -35.33
CA GLU A 255 -20.26 -34.55 -34.75
C GLU A 255 -20.53 -33.69 -33.50
N ILE A 256 -21.61 -32.92 -33.47
CA ILE A 256 -22.02 -32.12 -32.29
C ILE A 256 -22.36 -33.05 -31.13
N LYS A 257 -23.12 -34.11 -31.39
CA LYS A 257 -23.47 -35.10 -30.37
C LYS A 257 -22.24 -35.80 -29.80
N ARG A 258 -21.33 -36.25 -30.66
CA ARG A 258 -20.07 -36.86 -30.24
C ARG A 258 -19.20 -35.92 -29.38
N ARG A 259 -19.21 -34.62 -29.67
CA ARG A 259 -18.47 -33.62 -28.89
C ARG A 259 -19.15 -33.34 -27.55
N PHE A 260 -20.47 -33.25 -27.52
CA PHE A 260 -21.22 -33.12 -26.28
C PHE A 260 -20.95 -34.31 -25.36
N ASP A 261 -21.08 -35.53 -25.86
CA ASP A 261 -20.81 -36.76 -25.10
C ASP A 261 -19.34 -36.87 -24.62
N LYS A 262 -18.40 -36.20 -25.29
CA LYS A 262 -16.99 -36.11 -24.86
C LYS A 262 -16.79 -35.08 -23.73
N LEU A 263 -17.59 -34.03 -23.71
CA LEU A 263 -17.51 -32.94 -22.74
C LEU A 263 -18.30 -33.24 -21.47
N ASP A 264 -19.48 -33.85 -21.58
CA ASP A 264 -20.31 -34.36 -20.47
C ASP A 264 -19.64 -35.60 -19.84
N HIS A 265 -18.66 -35.35 -18.97
CA HIS A 265 -17.82 -36.40 -18.41
C HIS A 265 -18.52 -37.21 -17.31
N ASN A 266 -19.44 -36.58 -16.59
CA ASN A 266 -20.20 -37.20 -15.50
C ASN A 266 -21.45 -37.93 -16.01
N GLY A 267 -21.83 -37.72 -17.28
CA GLY A 267 -22.95 -38.37 -17.96
C GLY A 267 -24.32 -37.88 -17.44
N ASP A 268 -24.37 -36.67 -16.88
CA ASP A 268 -25.59 -36.10 -16.31
C ASP A 268 -26.49 -35.42 -17.36
N GLY A 269 -26.04 -35.37 -18.61
CA GLY A 269 -26.77 -34.76 -19.72
C GLY A 269 -26.59 -33.26 -19.82
N THR A 270 -25.64 -32.68 -19.06
CA THR A 270 -25.28 -31.26 -19.06
C THR A 270 -23.76 -31.09 -19.08
N ILE A 271 -23.30 -29.92 -19.53
CA ILE A 271 -21.87 -29.56 -19.49
C ILE A 271 -21.74 -28.36 -18.57
N ASP A 272 -21.08 -28.55 -17.42
CA ASP A 272 -20.71 -27.44 -16.56
C ASP A 272 -19.37 -26.77 -16.99
N LEU A 273 -19.00 -25.68 -16.32
CA LEU A 273 -17.74 -24.97 -16.63
C LEU A 273 -16.51 -25.86 -16.35
N ILE A 274 -16.61 -26.77 -15.38
CA ILE A 274 -15.54 -27.67 -14.98
C ILE A 274 -15.33 -28.70 -16.09
N ASP A 275 -16.39 -29.37 -16.55
CA ASP A 275 -16.43 -30.27 -17.69
C ASP A 275 -15.91 -29.59 -18.97
N TRP A 276 -16.32 -28.34 -19.20
CA TRP A 276 -15.86 -27.53 -20.33
C TRP A 276 -14.35 -27.29 -20.36
N ILE A 277 -13.78 -26.80 -19.26
CA ILE A 277 -12.34 -26.47 -19.16
C ILE A 277 -11.49 -27.76 -19.15
N ASN A 278 -11.99 -28.81 -18.52
CA ASN A 278 -11.22 -30.02 -18.25
C ASN A 278 -11.19 -31.02 -19.40
N SER A 279 -12.22 -31.01 -20.25
CA SER A 279 -12.35 -31.92 -21.39
C SER A 279 -11.82 -31.31 -22.69
N MET A 280 -11.63 -29.98 -22.75
CA MET A 280 -10.97 -29.30 -23.86
C MET A 280 -9.46 -29.22 -23.67
N THR A 281 -8.70 -30.08 -24.35
CA THR A 281 -7.25 -29.95 -24.40
C THR A 281 -6.84 -28.79 -25.30
N LEU A 282 -5.60 -28.30 -25.17
CA LEU A 282 -5.08 -27.27 -26.09
C LEU A 282 -5.05 -27.72 -27.56
N MET A 283 -4.95 -29.04 -27.75
CA MET A 283 -5.01 -29.66 -29.07
C MET A 283 -6.43 -29.57 -29.64
N ASP A 284 -7.45 -29.85 -28.83
CA ASP A 284 -8.86 -29.72 -29.21
C ASP A 284 -9.18 -28.26 -29.54
N LEU A 285 -8.67 -27.32 -28.75
CA LEU A 285 -8.75 -25.87 -28.95
C LEU A 285 -8.22 -25.42 -30.31
N SER A 286 -7.00 -25.82 -30.66
CA SER A 286 -6.39 -25.48 -31.95
C SER A 286 -7.21 -26.05 -33.12
N GLU A 287 -7.74 -27.27 -32.97
CA GLU A 287 -8.60 -27.90 -33.98
C GLU A 287 -9.96 -27.20 -34.13
N ILE A 288 -10.59 -26.81 -33.02
CA ILE A 288 -11.86 -26.06 -32.99
C ILE A 288 -11.66 -24.72 -33.69
N VAL A 289 -10.62 -23.99 -33.32
CA VAL A 289 -10.33 -22.67 -33.87
C VAL A 289 -10.04 -22.71 -35.38
N GLN A 290 -9.35 -23.72 -35.88
CA GLN A 290 -9.09 -23.89 -37.31
C GLN A 290 -10.38 -24.09 -38.13
N LYS A 291 -11.47 -24.54 -37.50
CA LYS A 291 -12.78 -24.84 -38.12
C LYS A 291 -13.84 -23.76 -37.85
N CYS A 292 -13.51 -22.64 -37.19
CA CYS A 292 -14.43 -21.53 -36.91
C CYS A 292 -14.80 -20.73 -38.17
N ARG A 293 -16.09 -20.36 -38.34
CA ARG A 293 -16.59 -19.53 -39.46
C ARG A 293 -16.12 -18.07 -39.41
N SER A 294 -15.82 -17.53 -38.23
CA SER A 294 -15.43 -16.12 -38.04
C SER A 294 -14.02 -15.99 -37.45
N ARG A 295 -13.21 -15.06 -37.99
CA ARG A 295 -11.96 -14.62 -37.35
C ARG A 295 -12.29 -13.74 -36.13
N GLY A 296 -12.25 -14.32 -34.94
CA GLY A 296 -12.41 -13.64 -33.64
C GLY A 296 -11.23 -13.90 -32.70
N PRO A 297 -11.29 -13.47 -31.42
CA PRO A 297 -10.19 -13.59 -30.45
C PRO A 297 -9.64 -15.03 -30.29
N LEU A 298 -10.53 -16.02 -30.33
CA LEU A 298 -10.15 -17.44 -30.32
C LEU A 298 -9.25 -17.84 -31.51
N SER A 299 -9.38 -17.18 -32.67
CA SER A 299 -8.55 -17.42 -33.86
C SER A 299 -7.09 -16.99 -33.73
N GLU A 300 -6.81 -15.99 -32.90
CA GLU A 300 -5.44 -15.53 -32.62
C GLU A 300 -4.72 -16.43 -31.59
N ALA A 301 -5.49 -17.18 -30.79
CA ALA A 301 -4.98 -18.11 -29.78
C ALA A 301 -4.56 -19.50 -30.35
N ALA A 302 -4.86 -19.81 -31.62
CA ALA A 302 -4.49 -21.10 -32.22
C ALA A 302 -2.98 -21.27 -32.44
N LEU A 303 -2.45 -22.41 -31.99
CA LEU A 303 -1.06 -22.81 -32.25
C LEU A 303 -0.90 -23.33 -33.69
N THR A 304 0.26 -23.04 -34.27
CA THR A 304 0.73 -23.64 -35.54
C THR A 304 1.10 -25.11 -35.34
N GLN A 305 1.21 -25.88 -36.43
CA GLN A 305 1.60 -27.30 -36.35
C GLN A 305 2.96 -27.52 -35.66
N ASP A 306 3.90 -26.62 -35.90
CA ASP A 306 5.23 -26.72 -35.31
C ASP A 306 5.21 -26.36 -33.80
N GLU A 307 4.40 -25.38 -33.38
CA GLU A 307 4.19 -25.07 -31.96
C GLU A 307 3.43 -26.19 -31.23
N LEU A 308 2.49 -26.86 -31.89
CA LEU A 308 1.84 -28.06 -31.35
C LEU A 308 2.85 -29.18 -31.11
N GLN A 309 3.85 -29.35 -31.99
CA GLN A 309 4.91 -30.33 -31.81
C GLN A 309 5.79 -30.00 -30.59
N LEU A 310 6.17 -28.73 -30.41
CA LEU A 310 6.93 -28.27 -29.24
C LEU A 310 6.12 -28.42 -27.94
N MET A 311 4.83 -28.08 -27.96
CA MET A 311 3.94 -28.28 -26.82
C MET A 311 3.85 -29.76 -26.43
N ARG A 312 3.68 -30.66 -27.40
CA ARG A 312 3.71 -32.11 -27.16
C ARG A 312 5.03 -32.59 -26.56
N ALA A 313 6.17 -32.05 -27.02
CA ALA A 313 7.48 -32.39 -26.47
C ALA A 313 7.60 -31.95 -25.00
N MET A 314 7.16 -30.74 -24.66
CA MET A 314 7.12 -30.23 -23.28
C MET A 314 6.23 -31.11 -22.38
N LEU A 315 5.02 -31.44 -22.82
CA LEU A 315 4.11 -32.30 -22.05
C LEU A 315 4.69 -33.70 -21.84
N LYS A 316 5.39 -34.26 -22.84
CA LYS A 316 6.08 -35.55 -22.73
C LYS A 316 7.20 -35.52 -21.68
N ARG A 317 7.93 -34.41 -21.56
CA ARG A 317 8.96 -34.23 -20.54
C ARG A 317 8.36 -34.14 -19.14
N VAL A 318 7.28 -33.37 -18.96
CA VAL A 318 6.54 -33.30 -17.68
C VAL A 318 6.03 -34.68 -17.29
N ASP A 319 5.47 -35.43 -18.25
CA ASP A 319 5.00 -36.80 -18.03
C ASP A 319 6.12 -37.75 -17.59
N ALA A 320 7.30 -37.67 -18.21
CA ALA A 320 8.46 -38.49 -17.84
C ALA A 320 8.89 -38.25 -16.40
N VAL A 321 8.94 -36.98 -15.96
CA VAL A 321 9.27 -36.62 -14.58
C VAL A 321 8.20 -37.12 -13.60
N CYS A 322 6.91 -36.96 -13.92
CA CYS A 322 5.81 -37.47 -13.10
C CYS A 322 5.88 -38.99 -12.95
N LYS A 323 6.20 -39.69 -14.05
CA LYS A 323 6.42 -41.13 -14.04
C LYS A 323 7.60 -41.53 -13.15
N ALA A 324 8.74 -40.85 -13.26
CA ALA A 324 9.91 -41.13 -12.43
C ALA A 324 9.59 -40.96 -10.92
N ALA A 325 8.81 -39.94 -10.56
CA ALA A 325 8.34 -39.71 -9.20
C ALA A 325 7.39 -40.83 -8.73
N TYR A 326 6.43 -41.21 -9.58
CA TYR A 326 5.48 -42.30 -9.31
C TYR A 326 6.18 -43.65 -9.11
N ASP A 327 7.14 -43.99 -9.97
CA ASP A 327 7.91 -45.25 -9.90
C ASP A 327 8.79 -45.28 -8.64
N SER A 328 9.37 -44.13 -8.27
CA SER A 328 10.23 -43.99 -7.08
C SER A 328 9.45 -43.78 -5.77
N LYS A 329 8.11 -43.70 -5.82
CA LYS A 329 7.24 -43.36 -4.68
C LYS A 329 7.65 -42.05 -3.98
N VAL A 330 8.11 -41.08 -4.76
CA VAL A 330 8.47 -39.75 -4.28
C VAL A 330 7.35 -38.80 -4.68
N LYS A 331 6.90 -37.96 -3.74
CA LYS A 331 5.92 -36.92 -4.06
C LYS A 331 6.53 -35.87 -4.99
N LEU A 332 5.77 -35.41 -5.98
CA LEU A 332 6.18 -34.39 -6.92
C LEU A 332 5.29 -33.16 -6.79
N LEU A 333 5.90 -32.01 -6.55
CA LEU A 333 5.24 -30.71 -6.48
C LEU A 333 5.46 -29.95 -7.77
N ILE A 334 4.39 -29.61 -8.47
CA ILE A 334 4.44 -28.68 -9.61
C ILE A 334 4.37 -27.27 -9.03
N ASP A 335 5.49 -26.55 -9.11
CA ASP A 335 5.68 -25.22 -8.50
C ASP A 335 4.85 -24.17 -9.26
N ALA A 336 4.25 -23.24 -8.52
CA ALA A 336 3.53 -22.14 -9.13
C ALA A 336 4.52 -21.13 -9.70
N GLU A 337 4.19 -20.54 -10.85
CA GLU A 337 5.04 -19.58 -11.55
C GLU A 337 4.30 -18.23 -11.68
N TRP A 338 4.62 -17.39 -12.66
CA TRP A 338 4.01 -16.07 -12.80
C TRP A 338 2.57 -16.15 -13.36
N THR A 339 1.73 -15.15 -13.06
CA THR A 339 0.27 -15.20 -13.31
C THR A 339 -0.07 -15.39 -14.79
N ALA A 340 0.73 -14.84 -15.70
CA ALA A 340 0.47 -14.93 -17.14
C ALA A 340 0.39 -16.37 -17.65
N ILE A 341 1.23 -17.28 -17.12
CA ILE A 341 1.30 -18.70 -17.52
C ILE A 341 0.61 -19.67 -16.55
N GLN A 342 0.19 -19.19 -15.38
CA GLN A 342 -0.36 -20.05 -14.32
C GLN A 342 -1.59 -20.88 -14.76
N PRO A 343 -2.55 -20.36 -15.56
CA PRO A 343 -3.66 -21.19 -16.05
C PRO A 343 -3.22 -22.42 -16.85
N ALA A 344 -2.16 -22.30 -17.66
CA ALA A 344 -1.57 -23.43 -18.38
C ALA A 344 -0.95 -24.45 -17.41
N ILE A 345 -0.24 -23.98 -16.39
CA ILE A 345 0.39 -24.83 -15.38
C ILE A 345 -0.68 -25.58 -14.58
N ASP A 346 -1.74 -24.90 -14.15
CA ASP A 346 -2.86 -25.50 -13.42
C ASP A 346 -3.53 -26.61 -14.26
N ASN A 347 -3.73 -26.38 -15.56
CA ASN A 347 -4.27 -27.38 -16.48
C ASN A 347 -3.32 -28.59 -16.65
N VAL A 348 -2.01 -28.36 -16.85
CA VAL A 348 -1.01 -29.43 -16.96
C VAL A 348 -0.94 -30.24 -15.66
N ALA A 349 -0.90 -29.57 -14.51
CA ALA A 349 -0.83 -30.22 -13.21
C ALA A 349 -2.07 -31.08 -12.95
N THR A 350 -3.27 -30.56 -13.25
CA THR A 350 -4.53 -31.30 -13.11
C THR A 350 -4.54 -32.56 -13.98
N ASN A 351 -4.08 -32.47 -15.22
CA ASN A 351 -3.96 -33.63 -16.11
C ASN A 351 -2.94 -34.66 -15.58
N MET A 352 -1.80 -34.23 -15.03
CA MET A 352 -0.83 -35.14 -14.43
C MET A 352 -1.35 -35.78 -13.15
N MET A 353 -2.08 -35.05 -12.31
CA MET A 353 -2.73 -35.58 -11.12
C MET A 353 -3.75 -36.65 -11.49
N ARG A 354 -4.61 -36.41 -12.50
CA ARG A 354 -5.53 -37.43 -13.03
C ARG A 354 -4.82 -38.67 -13.54
N LYS A 355 -3.59 -38.54 -14.04
CA LYS A 355 -2.85 -39.68 -14.56
C LYS A 355 -2.17 -40.50 -13.46
N TYR A 356 -1.62 -39.84 -12.44
CA TYR A 356 -0.70 -40.47 -11.47
C TYR A 356 -1.24 -40.59 -10.03
N ASN A 357 -2.38 -39.97 -9.69
CA ASN A 357 -2.95 -40.03 -8.34
C ASN A 357 -4.12 -41.02 -8.16
N ASN A 358 -4.42 -41.85 -9.17
CA ASN A 358 -5.56 -42.79 -9.11
C ASN A 358 -5.29 -44.10 -8.35
N ASP A 359 -4.09 -44.28 -7.80
CA ASP A 359 -3.73 -45.48 -7.04
C ASP A 359 -3.96 -45.27 -5.54
N GLU A 360 -5.13 -45.69 -5.05
CA GLU A 360 -5.52 -45.57 -3.63
C GLU A 360 -4.49 -46.18 -2.66
N ASN A 361 -3.72 -47.19 -3.08
CA ASN A 361 -2.74 -47.86 -2.23
C ASN A 361 -1.41 -47.10 -2.10
N ARG A 362 -1.11 -46.20 -3.03
CA ARG A 362 0.11 -45.37 -3.00
C ARG A 362 -0.13 -43.99 -2.40
N GLY A 363 -1.37 -43.53 -2.43
CA GLY A 363 -1.72 -42.19 -2.03
C GLY A 363 -1.20 -41.13 -3.04
N PRO A 364 -1.32 -39.85 -2.68
CA PRO A 364 -1.05 -38.74 -3.60
C PRO A 364 0.43 -38.61 -3.97
N ILE A 365 0.71 -38.60 -5.27
CA ILE A 365 2.07 -38.43 -5.82
C ILE A 365 2.26 -37.02 -6.37
N VAL A 366 1.40 -36.57 -7.28
CA VAL A 366 1.53 -35.26 -7.94
C VAL A 366 0.67 -34.23 -7.20
N TYR A 367 1.24 -33.05 -6.94
CA TYR A 367 0.58 -31.93 -6.29
C TYR A 367 0.64 -30.69 -7.19
N ASN A 368 -0.49 -30.00 -7.36
CA ASN A 368 -0.52 -28.65 -7.95
C ASN A 368 -0.29 -27.57 -6.87
N THR A 369 0.23 -26.40 -7.24
CA THR A 369 0.48 -25.28 -6.33
C THR A 369 -0.37 -24.07 -6.67
N TYR A 370 -1.17 -23.59 -5.70
CA TYR A 370 -2.02 -22.40 -5.83
C TYR A 370 -1.46 -21.21 -5.04
N GLN A 371 -1.57 -20.02 -5.62
CA GLN A 371 -1.02 -18.77 -5.08
C GLN A 371 -2.12 -17.86 -4.50
N THR A 372 -2.44 -18.00 -3.22
CA THR A 372 -3.64 -17.39 -2.61
C THR A 372 -3.61 -15.89 -2.42
N TYR A 373 -2.48 -15.25 -2.70
CA TYR A 373 -2.43 -13.81 -2.82
C TYR A 373 -3.13 -13.30 -4.07
N LEU A 374 -3.51 -14.16 -5.02
CA LEU A 374 -4.27 -13.75 -6.19
C LEU A 374 -5.76 -13.70 -5.87
N LYS A 375 -6.46 -12.65 -6.32
CA LYS A 375 -7.88 -12.38 -6.06
C LYS A 375 -8.79 -13.55 -6.51
N ASP A 376 -8.41 -14.25 -7.56
CA ASP A 376 -9.17 -15.34 -8.18
C ASP A 376 -8.89 -16.73 -7.59
N THR A 377 -7.95 -16.85 -6.65
CA THR A 377 -7.45 -18.17 -6.18
C THR A 377 -8.53 -19.00 -5.52
N TYR A 378 -9.36 -18.37 -4.68
CA TYR A 378 -10.44 -19.06 -3.99
C TYR A 378 -11.38 -19.75 -4.99
N GLN A 379 -11.78 -19.01 -6.03
CA GLN A 379 -12.63 -19.55 -7.10
C GLN A 379 -11.93 -20.66 -7.89
N ARG A 380 -10.62 -20.53 -8.18
CA ARG A 380 -9.84 -21.58 -8.84
C ARG A 380 -9.76 -22.86 -8.01
N VAL A 381 -9.40 -22.75 -6.73
CA VAL A 381 -9.29 -23.91 -5.83
C VAL A 381 -10.65 -24.57 -5.64
N HIS A 382 -11.73 -23.78 -5.50
CA HIS A 382 -13.08 -24.29 -5.38
C HIS A 382 -13.55 -24.99 -6.66
N ARG A 383 -13.21 -24.49 -7.86
CA ARG A 383 -13.49 -25.20 -9.13
C ARG A 383 -12.72 -26.51 -9.24
N ASP A 384 -11.47 -26.50 -8.83
CA ASP A 384 -10.63 -27.68 -8.94
C ASP A 384 -10.92 -28.67 -7.80
N ILE A 385 -11.77 -28.32 -6.80
CA ILE A 385 -11.88 -28.93 -5.47
C ILE A 385 -12.22 -30.43 -5.51
N GLU A 386 -13.04 -30.81 -6.47
CA GLU A 386 -13.52 -32.18 -6.67
C GLU A 386 -12.43 -33.12 -7.23
N MET A 387 -11.32 -32.60 -7.75
CA MET A 387 -10.43 -33.36 -8.65
C MET A 387 -8.97 -33.59 -8.18
N ALA A 388 -8.49 -33.10 -7.02
CA ALA A 388 -7.03 -33.08 -6.81
C ALA A 388 -6.47 -32.95 -5.37
N ASN A 389 -5.19 -33.37 -5.24
CA ASN A 389 -4.27 -33.13 -4.11
C ASN A 389 -3.48 -31.83 -4.34
N ARG A 390 -3.33 -30.97 -3.32
CA ARG A 390 -2.96 -29.56 -3.55
C ARG A 390 -1.87 -29.03 -2.63
N ALA A 391 -1.19 -27.98 -3.06
CA ALA A 391 -0.34 -27.14 -2.23
C ALA A 391 -0.85 -25.71 -2.33
N VAL A 392 -0.91 -25.01 -1.21
CA VAL A 392 -1.47 -23.66 -1.13
C VAL A 392 -0.41 -22.74 -0.54
N VAL A 393 0.02 -21.75 -1.32
CA VAL A 393 1.17 -20.88 -1.02
C VAL A 393 0.72 -19.43 -0.88
N ARG A 394 1.20 -18.77 0.17
CA ARG A 394 0.81 -17.40 0.53
C ARG A 394 1.39 -16.29 -0.37
N GLY A 395 2.54 -16.49 -1.03
CA GLY A 395 3.19 -15.37 -1.74
C GLY A 395 4.60 -15.62 -2.26
N ALA A 396 4.75 -15.95 -3.55
CA ALA A 396 6.07 -16.07 -4.19
C ALA A 396 6.38 -14.95 -5.20
N TYR A 397 5.36 -14.40 -5.88
CA TYR A 397 5.54 -13.41 -6.97
C TYR A 397 4.77 -12.10 -6.77
N ILE A 398 4.21 -11.83 -5.57
CA ILE A 398 3.40 -10.64 -5.25
C ILE A 398 4.01 -9.32 -5.80
N VAL A 399 5.31 -9.11 -5.57
CA VAL A 399 6.01 -7.87 -5.95
C VAL A 399 6.17 -7.77 -7.48
N SER A 400 6.57 -8.86 -8.14
CA SER A 400 6.71 -8.88 -9.60
C SER A 400 5.37 -8.78 -10.31
N GLU A 401 4.30 -9.35 -9.75
CA GLU A 401 2.96 -9.31 -10.34
C GLU A 401 2.36 -7.91 -10.27
N ARG A 402 2.52 -7.20 -9.15
CA ARG A 402 2.10 -5.80 -9.04
C ARG A 402 2.87 -4.90 -10.02
N ALA A 403 4.19 -5.09 -10.12
CA ALA A 403 5.02 -4.33 -11.05
C ALA A 403 4.68 -4.63 -12.53
N ASN A 404 4.35 -5.88 -12.86
CA ASN A 404 3.93 -6.25 -14.22
C ASN A 404 2.55 -5.66 -14.55
N ALA A 405 1.59 -5.70 -13.62
CA ALA A 405 0.27 -5.09 -13.80
C ALA A 405 0.35 -3.57 -14.01
N GLU A 406 1.20 -2.89 -13.23
CA GLU A 406 1.50 -1.47 -13.37
C GLU A 406 2.12 -1.16 -14.74
N LYS A 407 3.08 -1.98 -15.18
CA LYS A 407 3.72 -1.84 -16.50
C LYS A 407 2.76 -2.05 -17.66
N GLU A 408 1.80 -2.95 -17.51
CA GLU A 408 0.80 -3.30 -18.53
C GLU A 408 -0.46 -2.42 -18.46
N GLY A 409 -0.57 -1.52 -17.47
CA GLY A 409 -1.72 -0.63 -17.30
C GLY A 409 -3.03 -1.37 -16.97
N ARG A 410 -2.93 -2.56 -16.37
CA ARG A 410 -4.09 -3.39 -15.98
C ARG A 410 -4.19 -3.53 -14.47
N GLU A 411 -5.37 -3.93 -13.99
CA GLU A 411 -5.57 -4.18 -12.57
C GLU A 411 -4.61 -5.26 -12.04
N SER A 412 -4.10 -5.04 -10.83
CA SER A 412 -3.26 -6.02 -10.13
C SER A 412 -4.10 -7.27 -9.81
N PRO A 413 -3.64 -8.48 -10.19
CA PRO A 413 -4.34 -9.71 -9.88
C PRO A 413 -4.14 -10.13 -8.41
N VAL A 414 -3.29 -9.42 -7.67
CA VAL A 414 -2.98 -9.65 -6.25
C VAL A 414 -4.04 -8.98 -5.37
N CYS A 415 -4.47 -9.64 -4.29
CA CYS A 415 -5.26 -9.05 -3.20
C CYS A 415 -4.66 -7.72 -2.74
N ASP A 416 -5.52 -6.75 -2.48
CA ASP A 416 -5.10 -5.36 -2.27
C ASP A 416 -4.37 -5.21 -0.92
N THR A 417 -4.85 -5.93 0.11
CA THR A 417 -4.30 -5.90 1.47
C THR A 417 -3.73 -7.25 1.94
N TYR A 418 -2.93 -7.20 3.00
CA TYR A 418 -2.41 -8.39 3.67
C TYR A 418 -3.53 -9.18 4.36
N GLU A 419 -4.53 -8.47 4.88
CA GLU A 419 -5.72 -9.01 5.53
C GLU A 419 -6.59 -9.73 4.51
N ALA A 420 -6.80 -9.17 3.31
CA ALA A 420 -7.50 -9.84 2.22
C ALA A 420 -6.78 -11.12 1.76
N THR A 421 -5.44 -11.09 1.70
CA THR A 421 -4.62 -12.29 1.42
C THR A 421 -4.74 -13.33 2.53
N THR A 422 -4.84 -12.89 3.79
CA THR A 422 -4.99 -13.77 4.97
C THR A 422 -6.37 -14.41 4.99
N ALA A 423 -7.42 -13.64 4.73
CA ALA A 423 -8.79 -14.11 4.61
C ALA A 423 -8.91 -15.14 3.47
N SER A 424 -8.42 -14.82 2.27
CA SER A 424 -8.35 -15.74 1.13
C SER A 424 -7.65 -17.07 1.50
N TYR A 425 -6.52 -16.98 2.20
CA TYR A 425 -5.77 -18.17 2.62
C TYR A 425 -6.51 -19.01 3.67
N HIS A 426 -7.15 -18.37 4.64
CA HIS A 426 -7.93 -19.05 5.69
C HIS A 426 -9.17 -19.72 5.10
N SER A 427 -9.91 -19.03 4.21
CA SER A 427 -11.08 -19.60 3.53
C SER A 427 -10.71 -20.83 2.68
N VAL A 428 -9.61 -20.78 1.93
CA VAL A 428 -9.14 -21.95 1.17
C VAL A 428 -8.77 -23.12 2.08
N ILE A 429 -8.11 -22.87 3.21
CA ILE A 429 -7.76 -23.92 4.18
C ILE A 429 -9.03 -24.55 4.77
N GLU A 430 -10.00 -23.72 5.14
CA GLU A 430 -11.27 -24.17 5.73
C GLU A 430 -12.04 -25.04 4.74
N ASP A 431 -12.26 -24.56 3.52
CA ASP A 431 -12.95 -25.32 2.47
C ASP A 431 -12.28 -26.66 2.18
N LEU A 432 -10.95 -26.68 2.04
CA LEU A 432 -10.21 -27.91 1.75
C LEU A 432 -10.24 -28.91 2.91
N LEU A 433 -10.26 -28.43 4.15
CA LEU A 433 -10.36 -29.27 5.34
C LEU A 433 -11.77 -29.84 5.51
N ASP A 434 -12.79 -29.02 5.24
CA ASP A 434 -14.19 -29.39 5.41
C ASP A 434 -14.75 -30.19 4.21
N HIS A 435 -14.03 -30.22 3.08
CA HIS A 435 -14.47 -30.92 1.88
C HIS A 435 -14.67 -32.44 2.10
N PRO A 436 -15.77 -33.04 1.60
CA PRO A 436 -16.07 -34.46 1.77
C PRO A 436 -14.98 -35.41 1.25
N SER A 437 -14.29 -35.05 0.16
CA SER A 437 -13.24 -35.87 -0.47
C SER A 437 -11.91 -35.89 0.30
N GLN A 438 -11.74 -35.02 1.31
CA GLN A 438 -10.56 -34.95 2.18
C GLN A 438 -9.22 -34.94 1.42
N PRO A 439 -9.00 -33.96 0.51
CA PRO A 439 -7.81 -33.93 -0.34
C PRO A 439 -6.53 -33.81 0.49
N SER A 440 -5.43 -34.41 0.03
CA SER A 440 -4.12 -34.16 0.63
C SER A 440 -3.67 -32.75 0.31
N MET A 441 -3.18 -32.03 1.32
CA MET A 441 -2.76 -30.64 1.16
C MET A 441 -1.40 -30.30 1.79
N ILE A 442 -0.70 -29.36 1.17
CA ILE A 442 0.51 -28.71 1.70
C ILE A 442 0.19 -27.24 1.98
N ILE A 443 0.19 -26.85 3.25
CA ILE A 443 -0.03 -25.47 3.72
C ILE A 443 1.34 -24.79 3.83
N ALA A 444 1.68 -23.97 2.84
CA ALA A 444 2.94 -23.25 2.77
C ALA A 444 2.81 -21.80 3.29
N SER A 445 3.05 -21.61 4.60
CA SER A 445 3.04 -20.31 5.28
C SER A 445 4.14 -20.21 6.33
N HIS A 446 4.76 -19.02 6.41
CA HIS A 446 5.73 -18.63 7.44
C HIS A 446 5.12 -17.71 8.51
N ASN A 447 3.85 -17.33 8.37
CA ASN A 447 3.11 -16.57 9.37
C ASN A 447 2.57 -17.55 10.44
N ALA A 448 2.93 -17.27 11.69
CA ALA A 448 2.48 -17.98 12.88
C ALA A 448 0.95 -18.08 12.97
N ASP A 449 0.23 -16.96 12.83
CA ASP A 449 -1.23 -16.88 13.00
C ASP A 449 -1.97 -17.84 12.06
N THR A 450 -1.48 -17.96 10.83
CA THR A 450 -2.05 -18.85 9.82
C THR A 450 -1.76 -20.31 10.11
N VAL A 451 -0.57 -20.62 10.61
CA VAL A 451 -0.23 -21.99 11.00
C VAL A 451 -1.04 -22.38 12.24
N GLU A 452 -1.15 -21.49 13.22
CA GLU A 452 -1.99 -21.66 14.41
C GLU A 452 -3.46 -21.86 14.06
N PHE A 453 -4.00 -21.07 13.12
CA PHE A 453 -5.36 -21.23 12.60
C PHE A 453 -5.58 -22.65 12.03
N ALA A 454 -4.70 -23.10 11.14
CA ALA A 454 -4.80 -24.43 10.52
C ALA A 454 -4.62 -25.57 11.54
N VAL A 455 -3.68 -25.44 12.46
CA VAL A 455 -3.44 -26.41 13.55
C VAL A 455 -4.65 -26.50 14.47
N ARG A 456 -5.27 -25.36 14.83
CA ARG A 456 -6.48 -25.30 15.65
C ARG A 456 -7.65 -26.01 14.95
N LYS A 457 -7.89 -25.72 13.68
CA LYS A 457 -8.93 -26.40 12.87
C LYS A 457 -8.69 -27.91 12.80
N LEU A 458 -7.46 -28.35 12.57
CA LEU A 458 -7.08 -29.77 12.61
C LEU A 458 -7.24 -30.41 14.00
N HIS A 459 -7.15 -29.62 15.07
CA HIS A 459 -7.34 -30.08 16.43
C HIS A 459 -8.83 -30.29 16.77
N GLU A 460 -9.67 -29.36 16.29
CA GLU A 460 -11.13 -29.41 16.42
C GLU A 460 -11.75 -30.59 15.65
N MET A 461 -11.07 -31.10 14.63
CA MET A 461 -11.47 -32.29 13.88
C MET A 461 -11.30 -33.61 14.66
N SER A 462 -12.32 -34.46 14.60
CA SER A 462 -12.41 -35.72 15.38
C SER A 462 -11.61 -36.91 14.79
N SER A 463 -11.09 -36.82 13.56
CA SER A 463 -10.48 -37.95 12.84
C SER A 463 -8.93 -37.86 12.74
N PRO A 464 -8.18 -38.83 13.27
CA PRO A 464 -6.71 -38.88 13.16
C PRO A 464 -6.20 -38.99 11.72
N MET A 465 -6.95 -39.65 10.84
CA MET A 465 -6.59 -39.82 9.42
C MET A 465 -6.50 -38.48 8.67
N ARG A 466 -7.31 -37.48 9.08
CA ARG A 466 -7.30 -36.13 8.49
C ARG A 466 -5.99 -35.38 8.74
N ARG A 467 -5.31 -35.64 9.87
CA ARG A 467 -4.05 -34.97 10.22
C ARG A 467 -2.86 -35.48 9.38
N ASP A 468 -2.90 -36.73 8.94
CA ASP A 468 -1.83 -37.33 8.13
C ASP A 468 -1.81 -36.81 6.68
N ASN A 469 -2.94 -36.28 6.20
CA ASN A 469 -3.08 -35.74 4.85
C ASN A 469 -2.61 -34.29 4.70
N VAL A 470 -2.31 -33.62 5.82
CA VAL A 470 -1.86 -32.22 5.85
C VAL A 470 -0.37 -32.12 6.14
N MET A 471 0.34 -31.37 5.31
CA MET A 471 1.74 -31.02 5.49
C MET A 471 1.89 -29.52 5.65
N PHE A 472 2.80 -29.08 6.50
CA PHE A 472 3.12 -27.66 6.70
C PHE A 472 4.49 -27.36 6.10
N ALA A 473 4.55 -26.40 5.18
CA ALA A 473 5.79 -26.02 4.51
C ALA A 473 6.26 -24.62 4.93
N GLN A 474 7.52 -24.52 5.36
CA GLN A 474 8.20 -23.26 5.68
C GLN A 474 9.46 -23.14 4.83
N LEU A 475 9.88 -21.92 4.48
CA LEU A 475 11.13 -21.73 3.73
C LEU A 475 12.34 -22.15 4.56
N TYR A 476 13.26 -22.93 3.97
CA TYR A 476 14.48 -23.36 4.66
C TYR A 476 15.34 -22.16 5.08
N GLY A 477 15.73 -22.12 6.36
CA GLY A 477 16.44 -20.99 6.97
C GLY A 477 15.53 -19.87 7.49
N MET A 478 14.21 -19.96 7.27
CA MET A 478 13.21 -19.03 7.77
C MET A 478 12.25 -19.74 8.73
N ALA A 479 11.77 -19.03 9.75
CA ALA A 479 10.72 -19.49 10.66
C ALA A 479 10.98 -20.86 11.32
N ASP A 480 12.24 -21.17 11.66
CA ASP A 480 12.61 -22.44 12.34
C ASP A 480 11.74 -22.79 13.56
N PRO A 481 11.33 -21.83 14.43
CA PRO A 481 10.44 -22.15 15.55
C PRO A 481 9.15 -22.86 15.11
N ILE A 482 8.50 -22.38 14.05
CA ILE A 482 7.28 -22.99 13.51
C ILE A 482 7.55 -24.44 13.08
N THR A 483 8.57 -24.66 12.25
CA THR A 483 8.86 -25.96 11.65
C THR A 483 9.17 -27.05 12.68
N TYR A 484 10.10 -26.79 13.59
CA TYR A 484 10.56 -27.82 14.53
C TYR A 484 9.58 -28.05 15.69
N ILE A 485 8.76 -27.05 16.02
CA ILE A 485 7.67 -27.22 17.00
C ILE A 485 6.55 -28.06 16.38
N LEU A 486 6.14 -27.79 15.12
CA LEU A 486 5.18 -28.65 14.41
C LEU A 486 5.63 -30.11 14.36
N ALA A 487 6.91 -30.36 14.01
CA ALA A 487 7.47 -31.70 13.96
C ALA A 487 7.46 -32.40 15.33
N LYS A 488 7.78 -31.67 16.41
CA LYS A 488 7.73 -32.19 17.79
C LYS A 488 6.29 -32.54 18.23
N GLU A 489 5.32 -31.73 17.85
CA GLU A 489 3.89 -31.95 18.16
C GLU A 489 3.25 -33.03 17.27
N GLY A 490 4.02 -33.62 16.34
CA GLY A 490 3.60 -34.76 15.51
C GLY A 490 2.92 -34.36 14.19
N TYR A 491 2.97 -33.09 13.80
CA TYR A 491 2.52 -32.63 12.47
C TYR A 491 3.63 -32.84 11.42
N ARG A 492 3.23 -33.06 10.16
CA ARG A 492 4.20 -33.25 9.05
C ARG A 492 4.76 -31.90 8.58
N ALA A 493 5.90 -31.50 9.13
CA ALA A 493 6.62 -30.31 8.70
C ALA A 493 7.54 -30.61 7.49
N VAL A 494 7.65 -29.65 6.57
CA VAL A 494 8.38 -29.78 5.32
C VAL A 494 9.21 -28.53 5.02
N LEU A 495 10.45 -28.68 4.58
CA LEU A 495 11.33 -27.56 4.20
C LEU A 495 11.83 -27.68 2.74
N PRO A 496 11.68 -26.66 1.89
CA PRO A 496 12.24 -26.64 0.56
C PRO A 496 13.75 -26.40 0.62
N LEU A 497 14.52 -27.39 0.17
CA LEU A 497 15.96 -27.36 0.02
C LEU A 497 16.32 -27.14 -1.43
N ARG A 498 16.97 -26.01 -1.71
CA ARG A 498 17.48 -25.75 -3.06
C ARG A 498 18.79 -26.46 -3.35
N LEU A 499 18.86 -27.06 -4.53
CA LEU A 499 20.09 -27.49 -5.16
C LEU A 499 20.54 -26.39 -6.14
N CYS A 500 21.64 -25.71 -5.83
CA CYS A 500 22.12 -24.57 -6.62
C CYS A 500 23.58 -24.76 -7.04
N SER A 501 23.91 -24.47 -8.30
CA SER A 501 25.29 -24.49 -8.78
C SER A 501 26.07 -23.24 -8.37
N ARG A 502 27.41 -23.27 -8.48
CA ARG A 502 28.26 -22.08 -8.23
C ARG A 502 27.95 -20.92 -9.17
N ALA A 503 27.52 -21.19 -10.40
CA ALA A 503 27.15 -20.16 -11.36
C ALA A 503 25.91 -19.36 -10.90
N SER A 504 25.09 -19.95 -10.03
CA SER A 504 23.83 -19.38 -9.55
C SER A 504 23.99 -18.48 -8.32
N TYR A 505 25.21 -18.28 -7.80
CA TYR A 505 25.46 -17.46 -6.59
C TYR A 505 25.00 -16.00 -6.74
N GLY A 506 25.07 -15.44 -7.95
CA GLY A 506 24.55 -14.11 -8.25
C GLY A 506 23.01 -14.04 -8.15
N SER A 507 22.32 -15.04 -8.73
CA SER A 507 20.86 -15.16 -8.62
C SER A 507 20.42 -15.39 -7.17
N LEU A 508 21.22 -16.11 -6.39
CA LEU A 508 20.93 -16.37 -4.98
C LEU A 508 20.83 -15.07 -4.16
N MET A 509 21.71 -14.10 -4.43
CA MET A 509 21.66 -12.78 -3.80
C MET A 509 20.36 -12.04 -4.15
N LEU A 510 19.94 -12.08 -5.42
CA LEU A 510 18.68 -11.47 -5.86
C LEU A 510 17.46 -12.18 -5.26
N SER A 511 17.48 -13.52 -5.23
CA SER A 511 16.39 -14.33 -4.70
C SER A 511 16.22 -14.12 -3.19
N ALA A 512 17.31 -13.98 -2.44
CA ALA A 512 17.29 -13.62 -1.03
C ALA A 512 16.73 -12.19 -0.81
N VAL A 513 16.96 -11.27 -1.75
CA VAL A 513 16.41 -9.90 -1.74
C VAL A 513 14.91 -9.89 -2.04
N VAL A 514 14.47 -10.62 -3.06
CA VAL A 514 13.06 -10.70 -3.49
C VAL A 514 12.22 -11.45 -2.46
N ARG A 515 12.72 -12.59 -1.94
CA ARG A 515 12.02 -13.36 -0.89
C ARG A 515 12.01 -12.64 0.46
N ASN A 516 13.08 -11.95 0.87
CA ASN A 516 13.10 -11.21 2.15
C ASN A 516 12.50 -9.79 2.07
N GLY A 517 12.22 -9.27 0.87
CA GLY A 517 11.34 -8.11 0.71
C GLY A 517 9.91 -8.40 1.23
N SER A 518 9.47 -9.65 1.16
CA SER A 518 8.18 -10.11 1.72
C SER A 518 8.25 -10.47 3.22
N LEU A 519 9.40 -10.94 3.71
CA LEU A 519 9.56 -11.38 5.11
C LEU A 519 10.07 -10.29 6.07
N GLY A 520 10.69 -9.23 5.56
CA GLY A 520 10.92 -8.00 6.34
C GLY A 520 9.62 -7.39 6.86
N ALA A 521 8.49 -7.65 6.19
CA ALA A 521 7.15 -7.30 6.64
C ALA A 521 6.57 -8.29 7.68
N CYS A 522 7.02 -9.56 7.70
CA CYS A 522 6.45 -10.61 8.56
C CYS A 522 7.25 -10.83 9.86
N LEU A 523 8.57 -10.60 9.88
CA LEU A 523 9.41 -10.70 11.10
C LEU A 523 9.42 -9.42 11.96
N LEU A 524 8.89 -8.32 11.43
CA LEU A 524 8.51 -7.13 12.22
C LEU A 524 7.10 -7.26 12.80
N ALA A 525 6.33 -8.26 12.34
CA ALA A 525 5.05 -8.69 12.91
C ALA A 525 5.26 -9.89 13.84
N ALA A 526 6.11 -9.74 14.85
CA ALA A 526 5.79 -10.38 16.11
C ALA A 526 4.67 -9.53 16.70
N PRO A 527 3.45 -10.06 16.89
CA PRO A 527 2.45 -9.36 17.65
C PRO A 527 3.09 -9.06 19.00
N SER A 528 3.18 -7.80 19.37
CA SER A 528 3.03 -7.51 20.80
C SER A 528 1.74 -8.21 21.19
N LEU A 529 1.85 -9.30 21.96
CA LEU A 529 0.74 -9.89 22.71
C LEU A 529 -0.13 -8.75 23.23
N ARG A 530 -1.22 -8.48 22.52
CA ARG A 530 -2.36 -7.75 23.06
C ARG A 530 -3.50 -8.71 22.86
N HIS A 531 -3.97 -9.20 24.01
CA HIS A 531 -5.29 -9.74 24.14
C HIS A 531 -6.26 -8.96 23.25
N PHE A 532 -7.11 -9.67 22.51
CA PHE A 532 -8.48 -9.21 22.31
C PHE A 532 -9.17 -9.22 23.69
N SER A 533 -8.75 -8.28 24.54
CA SER A 533 -9.60 -7.74 25.56
C SER A 533 -10.46 -6.74 24.83
N THR A 534 -11.77 -6.94 24.84
CA THR A 534 -12.76 -5.87 24.69
C THR A 534 -12.28 -4.66 25.50
N VAL A 535 -11.66 -3.67 24.86
CA VAL A 535 -11.06 -2.55 25.59
C VAL A 535 -12.22 -1.65 26.03
N ARG A 536 -12.51 -1.68 27.33
CA ARG A 536 -13.09 -0.52 28.00
C ARG A 536 -12.01 0.57 28.07
N PRO A 537 -12.35 1.84 27.81
CA PRO A 537 -11.37 2.88 27.53
C PRO A 537 -10.50 3.16 28.75
N HIS A 538 -9.17 3.13 28.54
CA HIS A 538 -8.24 3.87 29.38
C HIS A 538 -7.93 5.19 28.66
N PRO A 539 -7.82 6.32 29.35
CA PRO A 539 -7.45 7.60 28.73
C PRO A 539 -6.11 7.48 28.00
N LEU A 540 -6.00 8.07 26.81
CA LEU A 540 -4.76 8.11 26.05
C LEU A 540 -3.66 8.76 26.91
N ARG A 541 -2.57 8.04 27.11
CA ARG A 541 -1.43 8.53 27.89
C ARG A 541 -0.30 8.92 26.97
N PHE A 542 0.00 10.22 26.92
CA PHE A 542 1.04 10.79 26.06
C PHE A 542 2.40 10.92 26.76
N ASP A 543 2.56 10.39 27.98
CA ASP A 543 3.73 10.58 28.83
C ASP A 543 4.82 9.49 28.68
N ASN A 544 4.70 8.59 27.70
CA ASN A 544 5.65 7.48 27.48
C ASN A 544 6.75 7.82 26.44
N PRO A 545 7.99 8.14 26.87
CA PRO A 545 9.06 8.57 25.96
C PRO A 545 9.63 7.44 25.10
N GLU A 546 9.51 6.18 25.53
CA GLU A 546 10.02 5.04 24.75
C GLU A 546 9.15 4.79 23.53
N VAL A 547 7.82 4.85 23.68
CA VAL A 547 6.85 4.77 22.60
C VAL A 547 7.03 5.95 21.64
N ALA A 548 6.99 7.18 22.16
CA ALA A 548 7.02 8.42 21.38
C ALA A 548 8.25 8.54 20.45
N PHE A 549 9.39 7.97 20.84
CA PHE A 549 10.66 8.14 20.12
C PHE A 549 11.30 6.85 19.66
N ARG A 550 10.63 5.68 19.76
CA ARG A 550 11.16 4.36 19.39
C ARG A 550 11.82 4.33 18.00
N THR A 551 11.27 5.11 17.08
CA THR A 551 11.61 5.10 15.66
C THR A 551 12.68 6.13 15.31
N LYS A 552 12.94 7.09 16.20
CA LYS A 552 14.05 8.04 16.07
C LYS A 552 15.35 7.38 16.50
N SER A 553 16.45 7.71 15.81
CA SER A 553 17.81 7.40 16.25
C SER A 553 18.24 8.29 17.42
N THR A 554 19.26 7.88 18.17
CA THR A 554 19.80 8.70 19.28
C THR A 554 20.23 10.09 18.83
N MET A 555 20.77 10.22 17.60
CA MET A 555 21.16 11.51 17.04
C MET A 555 19.95 12.37 16.66
N GLU A 556 18.85 11.78 16.20
CA GLU A 556 17.61 12.52 15.92
C GLU A 556 16.95 13.02 17.21
N VAL A 557 16.97 12.22 18.28
CA VAL A 557 16.51 12.64 19.63
C VAL A 557 17.38 13.80 20.15
N PHE A 558 18.70 13.67 20.04
CA PHE A 558 19.64 14.74 20.43
C PHE A 558 19.45 16.01 19.60
N ARG A 559 19.30 15.90 18.28
CA ARG A 559 19.03 17.04 17.40
C ARG A 559 17.74 17.74 17.80
N GLY A 560 16.67 16.99 18.08
CA GLY A 560 15.41 17.55 18.58
C GLY A 560 15.60 18.33 19.89
N LEU A 561 16.36 17.79 20.85
CA LEU A 561 16.70 18.49 22.08
C LEU A 561 17.41 19.82 21.84
N VAL A 562 18.40 19.84 20.95
CA VAL A 562 19.17 21.05 20.62
C VAL A 562 18.30 22.05 19.89
N VAL A 563 17.59 21.64 18.84
CA VAL A 563 16.74 22.53 18.02
C VAL A 563 15.63 23.16 18.87
N LEU A 564 14.87 22.35 19.62
CA LEU A 564 13.81 22.86 20.49
C LEU A 564 14.36 23.72 21.64
N LYS A 565 15.59 23.44 22.13
CA LYS A 565 16.24 24.32 23.10
C LYS A 565 16.66 25.65 22.47
N LEU A 566 17.16 25.65 21.24
CA LEU A 566 17.54 26.88 20.53
C LEU A 566 16.32 27.78 20.28
N CYS A 567 15.17 27.19 19.94
CA CYS A 567 13.89 27.88 19.82
C CYS A 567 13.44 28.59 21.12
N THR A 568 13.98 28.23 22.30
CA THR A 568 13.64 28.89 23.58
C THR A 568 14.35 30.23 23.79
N PHE A 569 15.40 30.51 23.02
CA PHE A 569 16.14 31.76 23.16
C PHE A 569 15.47 32.84 22.32
N ASN A 570 14.60 33.64 22.93
CA ASN A 570 13.87 34.73 22.27
C ASN A 570 14.77 35.65 21.43
N THR A 571 16.00 35.92 21.87
CA THR A 571 16.96 36.73 21.11
C THR A 571 17.39 36.08 19.80
N ILE A 572 17.59 34.75 19.79
CA ILE A 572 17.95 34.01 18.57
C ILE A 572 16.77 34.00 17.61
N VAL A 573 15.58 33.73 18.12
CA VAL A 573 14.37 33.56 17.30
C VAL A 573 13.91 34.88 16.67
N LYS A 574 13.91 35.98 17.43
CA LYS A 574 13.56 37.31 16.91
C LYS A 574 14.54 37.81 15.85
N ASN A 575 15.82 37.44 15.95
CA ASN A 575 16.85 37.86 15.01
C ASN A 575 17.23 36.77 14.00
N ALA A 576 16.43 35.71 13.84
CA ALA A 576 16.81 34.53 13.06
C ALA A 576 17.15 34.86 11.59
N GLU A 577 16.39 35.78 10.98
CA GLU A 577 16.63 36.23 9.61
C GLU A 577 17.95 37.01 9.49
N MET A 578 18.19 37.95 10.41
CA MET A 578 19.44 38.71 10.48
C MET A 578 20.63 37.77 10.70
N LEU A 579 20.52 36.84 11.65
CA LEU A 579 21.56 35.85 11.94
C LEU A 579 21.86 34.96 10.73
N TYR A 580 20.83 34.54 10.00
CA TYR A 580 21.00 33.79 8.75
C TYR A 580 21.75 34.62 7.70
N LYS A 581 21.29 35.85 7.40
CA LYS A 581 21.95 36.75 6.44
C LYS A 581 23.41 37.05 6.84
N THR A 582 23.66 37.39 8.11
CA THR A 582 25.02 37.64 8.61
C THR A 582 25.88 36.38 8.53
N SER A 583 25.35 35.20 8.85
CA SER A 583 26.10 33.94 8.75
C SER A 583 26.46 33.60 7.30
N GLN A 584 25.58 33.87 6.34
CA GLN A 584 25.90 33.72 4.92
C GLN A 584 27.04 34.65 4.49
N THR A 585 27.07 35.88 4.99
CA THR A 585 28.13 36.85 4.68
C THR A 585 29.46 36.50 5.36
N VAL A 586 29.45 36.04 6.62
CA VAL A 586 30.66 35.79 7.42
C VAL A 586 31.26 34.41 7.16
N LEU A 587 30.44 33.36 7.15
CA LEU A 587 30.87 31.96 7.01
C LEU A 587 30.74 31.45 5.57
N GLY A 588 30.04 32.19 4.71
CA GLY A 588 29.68 31.75 3.36
C GLY A 588 28.37 30.94 3.34
N SER A 589 27.69 30.98 2.18
CA SER A 589 26.41 30.28 1.96
C SER A 589 26.53 28.76 2.09
N SER A 590 27.64 28.16 1.65
CA SER A 590 27.85 26.70 1.71
C SER A 590 27.90 26.17 3.15
N ILE A 591 28.67 26.81 4.04
CA ILE A 591 28.81 26.38 5.44
C ILE A 591 27.51 26.61 6.21
N THR A 592 26.92 27.79 6.01
CA THR A 592 25.63 28.15 6.61
C THR A 592 24.53 27.17 6.23
N ASN A 593 24.39 26.87 4.93
CA ASN A 593 23.38 25.93 4.44
C ASN A 593 23.67 24.50 4.90
N TRP A 594 24.94 24.08 4.99
CA TRP A 594 25.29 22.77 5.54
C TRP A 594 24.87 22.65 7.02
N ALA A 595 25.14 23.67 7.83
CA ALA A 595 24.75 23.68 9.24
C ALA A 595 23.23 23.66 9.39
N LEU A 596 22.51 24.47 8.60
CA LEU A 596 21.05 24.50 8.57
C LEU A 596 20.46 23.15 8.14
N LYS A 597 21.03 22.52 7.09
CA LYS A 597 20.68 21.17 6.60
C LYS A 597 20.79 20.11 7.68
N LYS A 598 21.81 20.17 8.55
CA LYS A 598 22.03 19.18 9.61
C LYS A 598 21.24 19.43 10.89
N THR A 599 20.62 20.59 11.05
CA THR A 599 19.93 21.03 12.27
C THR A 599 18.43 21.24 12.05
N PHE A 600 17.98 22.49 11.86
CA PHE A 600 16.57 22.88 11.75
C PHE A 600 15.90 22.23 10.54
N PHE A 601 16.57 22.23 9.38
CA PHE A 601 16.01 21.65 8.17
C PHE A 601 15.74 20.15 8.33
N ALA A 602 16.72 19.37 8.79
CA ALA A 602 16.50 17.93 9.01
C ALA A 602 15.56 17.61 10.18
N HIS A 603 15.19 18.58 11.02
CA HIS A 603 14.21 18.39 12.10
C HIS A 603 12.77 18.66 11.63
N PHE A 604 12.56 19.72 10.83
CA PHE A 604 11.23 20.16 10.41
C PHE A 604 10.88 19.82 8.96
N CYS A 605 11.85 19.41 8.13
CA CYS A 605 11.65 19.12 6.71
C CYS A 605 12.12 17.70 6.38
N ALA A 606 11.46 17.07 5.42
CA ALA A 606 11.79 15.72 4.98
C ALA A 606 12.92 15.67 3.96
N GLY A 607 13.19 16.76 3.23
CA GLY A 607 14.19 16.77 2.16
C GLY A 607 14.01 17.92 1.18
N GLU A 608 14.85 17.96 0.15
CA GLU A 608 14.78 18.99 -0.91
C GLU A 608 14.01 18.51 -2.14
N THR A 609 14.03 17.20 -2.42
CA THR A 609 13.44 16.58 -3.61
C THR A 609 12.54 15.39 -3.28
N GLU A 610 11.81 14.87 -4.27
CA GLU A 610 11.01 13.65 -4.16
C GLU A 610 11.82 12.44 -3.64
N LYS A 611 13.08 12.30 -4.06
CA LYS A 611 13.93 11.20 -3.60
C LYS A 611 14.30 11.33 -2.13
N ASP A 612 14.37 12.56 -1.62
CA ASP A 612 14.76 12.86 -0.25
C ASP A 612 13.60 12.67 0.73
N ILE A 613 12.34 12.82 0.28
CA ILE A 613 11.16 12.63 1.14
C ILE A 613 10.84 11.16 1.38
N ALA A 614 11.17 10.26 0.45
CA ALA A 614 10.81 8.84 0.53
C ALA A 614 11.27 8.13 1.82
N PRO A 615 12.50 8.36 2.35
CA PRO A 615 12.91 7.81 3.65
C PRO A 615 12.03 8.29 4.82
N THR A 616 11.66 9.58 4.84
CA THR A 616 10.83 10.15 5.91
C THR A 616 9.41 9.59 5.83
N MET A 617 8.82 9.56 4.63
CA MET A 617 7.48 8.99 4.40
C MET A 617 7.44 7.50 4.73
N LYS A 618 8.45 6.74 4.33
CA LYS A 618 8.57 5.31 4.68
C LYS A 618 8.65 5.11 6.19
N LYS A 619 9.44 5.93 6.89
CA LYS A 619 9.59 5.87 8.35
C LYS A 619 8.29 6.17 9.08
N LEU A 620 7.50 7.16 8.62
CA LEU A 620 6.18 7.45 9.18
C LEU A 620 5.23 6.26 8.93
N ARG A 621 5.21 5.73 7.70
CA ARG A 621 4.35 4.58 7.35
C ARG A 621 4.66 3.33 8.16
N GLU A 622 5.94 3.02 8.40
CA GLU A 622 6.38 1.90 9.24
C GLU A 622 5.88 1.99 10.70
N THR A 623 5.31 3.12 11.09
CA THR A 623 4.82 3.40 12.45
C THR A 623 3.31 3.60 12.53
N GLY A 624 2.59 3.32 11.44
CA GLY A 624 1.15 3.59 11.35
C GLY A 624 0.82 5.08 11.25
N VAL A 625 1.78 5.91 10.87
CA VAL A 625 1.61 7.36 10.73
C VAL A 625 1.61 7.73 9.24
N GLY A 626 0.55 8.39 8.78
CA GLY A 626 0.48 8.92 7.44
C GLY A 626 1.29 10.21 7.25
N GLY A 627 1.49 10.62 6.01
CA GLY A 627 2.15 11.88 5.68
C GLY A 627 1.25 12.79 4.83
N ILE A 628 1.27 14.08 5.14
CA ILE A 628 0.67 15.15 4.36
C ILE A 628 1.83 15.91 3.73
N LEU A 629 2.13 15.69 2.45
CA LEU A 629 3.26 16.35 1.79
C LEU A 629 2.95 17.82 1.51
N ASP A 630 3.88 18.71 1.87
CA ASP A 630 3.78 20.16 1.68
C ASP A 630 5.04 20.68 0.99
N TYR A 631 4.89 21.27 -0.19
CA TYR A 631 6.00 21.93 -0.87
C TYR A 631 6.23 23.31 -0.24
N ALA A 632 7.29 23.43 0.57
CA ALA A 632 7.54 24.54 1.48
C ALA A 632 8.49 25.63 0.93
N ALA A 633 8.69 25.67 -0.38
CA ALA A 633 9.55 26.67 -1.02
C ALA A 633 8.83 28.04 -1.08
N GLU A 634 9.28 28.97 -0.25
CA GLU A 634 8.85 30.37 -0.19
C GLU A 634 9.75 31.24 -1.08
N ALA A 635 9.17 32.14 -1.89
CA ALA A 635 9.95 33.16 -2.61
C ALA A 635 10.39 34.25 -1.62
N GLU A 636 11.56 34.85 -1.84
CA GLU A 636 11.97 36.03 -1.08
C GLU A 636 10.96 37.14 -1.33
N LEU A 637 10.38 37.69 -0.27
CA LEU A 637 9.67 38.97 -0.33
C LEU A 637 10.70 40.05 -0.65
N SER A 638 11.01 40.20 -1.92
CA SER A 638 11.70 41.37 -2.40
C SER A 638 10.67 42.47 -2.50
N ALA A 639 10.92 43.56 -1.77
CA ALA A 639 10.18 44.81 -1.88
C ALA A 639 10.24 45.34 -3.32
N GLN A 640 9.40 44.84 -4.22
CA GLN A 640 9.14 45.39 -5.54
C GLN A 640 7.68 45.18 -5.92
N SER A 641 6.78 45.77 -5.14
CA SER A 641 5.57 46.35 -5.72
C SER A 641 6.00 47.50 -6.64
N LYS A 642 6.33 47.21 -7.91
CA LYS A 642 6.30 48.25 -8.93
C LYS A 642 4.86 48.74 -9.04
N LYS A 643 4.65 49.99 -8.63
CA LYS A 643 3.40 50.73 -8.86
C LYS A 643 2.97 50.59 -10.32
N PRO A 644 1.71 50.26 -10.62
CA PRO A 644 1.05 50.81 -11.79
C PRO A 644 0.94 52.33 -11.57
N ASP A 645 1.45 53.12 -12.49
CA ASP A 645 1.34 54.58 -12.45
C ASP A 645 -0.14 55.01 -12.64
N ALA A 646 -0.92 55.03 -11.57
CA ALA A 646 -2.13 55.84 -11.45
C ALA A 646 -2.65 55.90 -9.99
N MET A 647 -2.78 57.12 -9.47
CA MET A 647 -3.53 57.56 -8.29
C MET A 647 -2.98 57.29 -6.87
N GLY A 648 -2.49 58.38 -6.26
CA GLY A 648 -2.80 58.75 -4.86
C GLY A 648 -1.76 58.40 -3.79
N ASP A 649 -1.16 59.43 -3.19
CA ASP A 649 -0.25 59.35 -2.03
C ASP A 649 -0.91 58.69 -0.80
N ALA A 650 -0.36 57.55 -0.36
CA ALA A 650 -0.60 56.96 0.96
C ALA A 650 0.76 56.60 1.60
N PRO A 651 0.93 56.78 2.92
CA PRO A 651 2.23 56.78 3.56
C PRO A 651 2.86 55.38 3.67
N ASP A 652 4.18 55.42 3.72
CA ASP A 652 5.19 54.36 3.74
C ASP A 652 4.76 53.02 4.39
N ARG A 653 4.65 51.97 3.57
CA ARG A 653 4.49 50.58 4.01
C ARG A 653 5.83 49.87 3.91
N THR A 654 6.65 49.93 4.95
CA THR A 654 7.81 49.04 5.10
C THR A 654 7.92 48.48 6.52
N ASP A 655 8.32 47.20 6.55
CA ASP A 655 8.55 46.31 7.70
C ASP A 655 7.32 45.81 8.48
N PHE A 656 7.50 44.61 9.05
CA PHE A 656 6.68 43.93 10.06
C PHE A 656 5.80 42.74 9.58
N MET A 657 6.48 41.59 9.51
CA MET A 657 6.06 40.19 9.68
C MET A 657 5.10 39.59 8.65
N HIS A 658 5.69 38.72 7.83
CA HIS A 658 5.12 38.15 6.62
C HIS A 658 4.34 36.84 6.87
N ALA A 659 3.06 36.89 6.52
CA ALA A 659 2.25 35.74 6.15
C ALA A 659 2.78 35.05 4.88
N ARG A 660 2.47 33.76 4.68
CA ARG A 660 2.73 32.99 3.44
C ARG A 660 2.11 33.74 2.25
N VAL A 661 2.89 34.50 1.47
CA VAL A 661 2.43 35.13 0.22
C VAL A 661 3.36 34.63 -0.88
N TYR A 662 2.82 33.94 -1.87
CA TYR A 662 3.59 33.69 -3.09
C TYR A 662 3.65 34.98 -3.88
N ASP A 663 4.84 35.44 -4.20
CA ASP A 663 4.98 36.54 -5.14
C ASP A 663 4.46 36.10 -6.51
N TYR A 664 3.53 36.89 -7.05
CA TYR A 664 3.00 36.69 -8.39
C TYR A 664 4.02 37.23 -9.39
N GLU A 665 4.73 36.30 -10.01
CA GLU A 665 5.79 36.58 -10.97
C GLU A 665 5.34 36.25 -12.41
N GLY A 666 4.03 36.08 -12.60
CA GLY A 666 3.35 35.78 -13.87
C GLY A 666 2.85 34.34 -14.02
N GLU A 667 1.86 34.16 -14.90
CA GLU A 667 1.17 32.89 -15.19
C GLU A 667 2.11 31.71 -15.49
N LYS A 668 3.23 31.94 -16.19
CA LYS A 668 4.21 30.88 -16.51
C LYS A 668 4.80 30.21 -15.27
N LYS A 669 4.96 30.95 -14.16
CA LYS A 669 5.47 30.38 -12.90
C LYS A 669 4.37 29.65 -12.14
N CYS A 670 3.13 30.10 -12.23
CA CYS A 670 1.96 29.35 -11.75
C CYS A 670 1.88 27.99 -12.48
N ASP A 671 2.06 27.96 -13.80
CA ASP A 671 2.11 26.70 -14.59
C ASP A 671 3.27 25.79 -14.17
N ALA A 672 4.44 26.37 -13.85
CA ALA A 672 5.57 25.60 -13.35
C ALA A 672 5.29 24.98 -11.97
N ARG A 673 4.57 25.69 -11.09
CA ARG A 673 4.17 25.19 -9.77
C ARG A 673 3.15 24.06 -9.85
N VAL A 674 2.29 24.01 -10.88
CA VAL A 674 1.40 22.86 -11.13
C VAL A 674 2.20 21.56 -11.21
N ARG A 675 3.31 21.55 -11.98
CA ARG A 675 4.17 20.36 -12.10
C ARG A 675 4.78 19.93 -10.77
N VAL A 676 5.06 20.88 -9.89
CA VAL A 676 5.56 20.59 -8.54
C VAL A 676 4.48 19.89 -7.71
N PHE A 677 3.24 20.37 -7.77
CA PHE A 677 2.12 19.71 -7.10
C PHE A 677 1.80 18.34 -7.70
N GLU A 678 1.85 18.16 -9.01
CA GLU A 678 1.73 16.83 -9.64
C GLU A 678 2.82 15.86 -9.18
N THR A 679 4.06 16.35 -9.07
CA THR A 679 5.18 15.56 -8.53
C THR A 679 4.92 15.22 -7.06
N ALA A 680 4.38 16.14 -6.27
CA ALA A 680 3.98 15.86 -4.89
C ALA A 680 2.91 14.77 -4.83
N LEU A 681 1.88 14.83 -5.68
CA LEU A 681 0.82 13.82 -5.76
C LEU A 681 1.38 12.44 -6.13
N LEU A 682 2.27 12.37 -7.12
CA LEU A 682 2.95 11.12 -7.48
C LEU A 682 3.80 10.61 -6.32
N ALA A 683 4.50 11.48 -5.61
CA ALA A 683 5.28 11.09 -4.44
C ALA A 683 4.40 10.54 -3.32
N VAL A 684 3.24 11.16 -3.06
CA VAL A 684 2.24 10.64 -2.11
C VAL A 684 1.75 9.27 -2.57
N HIS A 685 1.34 9.14 -3.82
CA HIS A 685 0.86 7.88 -4.39
C HIS A 685 1.92 6.75 -4.28
N ASN A 686 3.17 7.05 -4.62
CA ASN A 686 4.28 6.09 -4.59
C ASN A 686 4.70 5.68 -3.18
N THR A 687 4.49 6.54 -2.17
CA THR A 687 4.96 6.29 -0.80
C THR A 687 3.86 5.78 0.13
N THR A 688 2.64 6.28 -0.03
CA THR A 688 1.44 5.97 0.75
C THR A 688 0.23 5.82 -0.19
N PRO A 689 0.19 4.79 -1.06
CA PRO A 689 -0.97 4.55 -1.92
C PRO A 689 -2.21 4.29 -1.02
N GLU A 690 -3.34 4.90 -1.38
CA GLU A 690 -4.69 4.81 -0.74
C GLU A 690 -4.93 5.68 0.52
N GLU A 691 -3.89 6.09 1.27
CA GLU A 691 -4.06 6.84 2.53
C GLU A 691 -3.34 8.20 2.61
N GLY A 692 -2.61 8.59 1.57
CA GLY A 692 -1.78 9.79 1.60
C GLY A 692 -2.50 11.10 1.27
N PHE A 693 -1.98 12.21 1.80
CA PHE A 693 -2.47 13.56 1.51
C PHE A 693 -1.37 14.44 0.88
N ALA A 694 -1.78 15.34 -0.01
CA ALA A 694 -0.95 16.46 -0.45
C ALA A 694 -1.61 17.79 -0.03
N ALA A 695 -0.82 18.73 0.49
CA ALA A 695 -1.28 20.07 0.80
C ALA A 695 -0.93 21.03 -0.34
N ILE A 696 -1.90 21.86 -0.73
CA ILE A 696 -1.73 22.89 -1.77
C ILE A 696 -2.21 24.25 -1.27
N LYS A 697 -1.65 25.32 -1.84
CA LYS A 697 -2.07 26.70 -1.59
C LYS A 697 -2.56 27.34 -2.85
N LEU A 698 -3.72 27.98 -2.78
CA LEU A 698 -4.32 28.58 -3.96
C LEU A 698 -3.53 29.79 -4.43
N SER A 699 -2.94 30.56 -3.50
CA SER A 699 -2.04 31.68 -3.83
C SER A 699 -0.79 31.25 -4.62
N ALA A 700 -0.45 29.95 -4.65
CA ALA A 700 0.63 29.43 -5.50
C ALA A 700 0.24 29.36 -6.98
N LEU A 701 -1.07 29.30 -7.29
CA LEU A 701 -1.62 28.98 -8.62
C LEU A 701 -2.28 30.18 -9.32
N GLY A 702 -2.36 31.33 -8.65
CA GLY A 702 -2.92 32.57 -9.19
C GLY A 702 -2.39 33.79 -8.44
N ALA A 703 -2.70 34.99 -8.95
CA ALA A 703 -2.28 36.23 -8.31
C ALA A 703 -3.02 36.44 -6.97
N PRO A 704 -2.33 36.74 -5.85
CA PRO A 704 -3.00 37.03 -4.57
C PRO A 704 -4.00 38.19 -4.66
N VAL A 705 -3.68 39.23 -5.44
CA VAL A 705 -4.58 40.37 -5.67
C VAL A 705 -5.88 39.93 -6.36
N LEU A 706 -5.81 39.00 -7.31
CA LEU A 706 -7.00 38.44 -7.95
C LEU A 706 -7.86 37.68 -6.94
N LEU A 707 -7.25 36.91 -6.03
CA LEU A 707 -7.99 36.21 -4.97
C LEU A 707 -8.67 37.19 -3.98
N GLU A 708 -8.05 38.34 -3.70
CA GLU A 708 -8.69 39.39 -2.89
C GLU A 708 -9.87 40.03 -3.64
N ARG A 709 -9.74 40.25 -4.95
CA ARG A 709 -10.83 40.74 -5.82
C ARG A 709 -11.99 39.75 -5.89
N ILE A 710 -11.71 38.46 -6.10
CA ILE A 710 -12.71 37.39 -6.04
C ILE A 710 -13.39 37.36 -4.67
N SER A 711 -12.63 37.46 -3.59
CA SER A 711 -13.20 37.46 -2.23
C SER A 711 -14.10 38.66 -1.99
N THR A 712 -13.71 39.83 -2.48
CA THR A 712 -14.53 41.06 -2.41
C THR A 712 -15.83 40.88 -3.18
N ALA A 713 -15.77 40.33 -4.41
CA ALA A 713 -16.94 40.00 -5.21
C ALA A 713 -17.91 39.07 -4.47
N MET A 714 -17.39 38.02 -3.84
CA MET A 714 -18.18 37.05 -3.10
C MET A 714 -18.84 37.60 -1.82
N VAL A 715 -18.09 38.40 -1.06
CA VAL A 715 -18.64 39.07 0.12
C VAL A 715 -19.74 40.05 -0.30
N GLU A 716 -19.54 40.79 -1.38
CA GLU A 716 -20.56 41.69 -1.91
C GLU A 716 -21.76 40.96 -2.50
N MET A 717 -21.59 39.78 -3.10
CA MET A 717 -22.72 38.93 -3.51
C MET A 717 -23.57 38.50 -2.33
N SER A 718 -22.95 38.17 -1.19
CA SER A 718 -23.66 37.81 0.04
C SER A 718 -24.36 39.02 0.66
N ALA A 719 -23.68 40.17 0.70
CA ALA A 719 -24.28 41.42 1.14
C ALA A 719 -25.42 41.90 0.21
N PHE A 720 -25.35 41.58 -1.07
CA PHE A 720 -26.39 41.90 -2.03
C PHE A 720 -27.66 41.07 -1.81
N TYR A 721 -27.52 39.79 -1.46
CA TYR A 721 -28.65 38.96 -1.04
C TYR A 721 -29.42 39.59 0.13
N GLU A 722 -28.71 40.09 1.15
CA GLU A 722 -29.35 40.81 2.26
C GLU A 722 -30.05 42.10 1.81
N ARG A 723 -29.43 42.86 0.89
CA ARG A 723 -30.02 44.08 0.31
C ARG A 723 -31.24 43.81 -0.55
N LEU A 724 -31.37 42.62 -1.14
CA LEU A 724 -32.56 42.18 -1.87
C LEU A 724 -33.74 41.88 -0.92
N GLY A 725 -33.49 41.71 0.37
CA GLY A 725 -34.52 41.40 1.37
C GLY A 725 -34.27 40.09 2.13
N GLY A 726 -33.19 39.38 1.83
CA GLY A 726 -32.77 38.19 2.58
C GLY A 726 -32.40 38.55 4.02
N LYS A 727 -32.70 37.68 4.98
CA LYS A 727 -32.26 37.87 6.37
C LYS A 727 -31.00 37.03 6.59
N GLY A 728 -29.91 37.67 7.04
CA GLY A 728 -28.54 37.12 7.10
C GLY A 728 -28.35 35.83 7.94
N ASP A 729 -29.40 35.37 8.62
CA ASP A 729 -29.50 34.16 9.44
C ASP A 729 -30.18 32.97 8.72
N GLY A 730 -30.37 33.05 7.40
CA GLY A 730 -31.02 32.00 6.60
C GLY A 730 -32.51 32.24 6.38
N GLY A 731 -32.94 33.50 6.40
CA GLY A 731 -34.31 33.87 6.05
C GLY A 731 -34.53 33.82 4.55
N GLU A 732 -35.58 33.12 4.15
CA GLU A 732 -36.04 32.90 2.79
C GLU A 732 -36.43 34.21 2.07
N LEU A 733 -35.95 34.38 0.83
CA LEU A 733 -36.36 35.46 -0.07
C LEU A 733 -37.58 34.99 -0.86
N THR A 734 -38.75 35.53 -0.56
CA THR A 734 -39.97 35.25 -1.35
C THR A 734 -39.88 35.94 -2.71
N TYR A 735 -40.70 35.51 -3.67
CA TYR A 735 -40.76 36.17 -4.98
C TYR A 735 -41.08 37.67 -4.88
N ASP A 736 -41.97 38.06 -3.97
CA ASP A 736 -42.36 39.47 -3.82
C ASP A 736 -41.22 40.32 -3.25
N ASP A 737 -40.49 39.78 -2.27
CA ASP A 737 -39.30 40.43 -1.71
C ASP A 737 -38.19 40.53 -2.77
N PHE A 738 -37.93 39.45 -3.50
CA PHE A 738 -36.96 39.40 -4.58
C PHE A 738 -37.29 40.40 -5.68
N LYS A 739 -38.53 40.42 -6.19
CA LYS A 739 -38.98 41.35 -7.23
C LYS A 739 -38.79 42.79 -6.78
N LYS A 740 -39.18 43.10 -5.55
CA LYS A 740 -39.06 44.45 -4.98
C LYS A 740 -37.60 44.86 -4.83
N GLY A 741 -36.75 43.98 -4.30
CA GLY A 741 -35.31 44.19 -4.18
C GLY A 741 -34.66 44.37 -5.55
N TRP A 742 -34.95 43.47 -6.49
CA TRP A 742 -34.39 43.45 -7.84
C TRP A 742 -34.67 44.75 -8.59
N LEU A 743 -35.92 45.22 -8.60
CA LEU A 743 -36.32 46.45 -9.26
C LEU A 743 -35.71 47.71 -8.62
N ASN A 744 -35.18 47.65 -7.40
CA ASN A 744 -34.46 48.80 -6.83
C ASN A 744 -33.07 48.97 -7.45
N PHE A 745 -32.41 47.88 -7.84
CA PHE A 745 -31.02 47.90 -8.30
C PHE A 745 -30.87 47.75 -9.82
N PHE A 746 -31.79 47.04 -10.48
CA PHE A 746 -31.75 46.76 -11.91
C PHE A 746 -32.87 47.47 -12.67
N ASN A 747 -32.63 47.73 -13.95
CA ASN A 747 -33.68 48.17 -14.87
C ASN A 747 -34.69 47.05 -15.10
N GLU A 748 -35.93 47.42 -15.45
CA GLU A 748 -36.93 46.41 -15.82
C GLU A 748 -36.47 45.73 -17.13
N PRO A 749 -36.33 44.39 -17.15
CA PRO A 749 -35.82 43.69 -18.32
C PRO A 749 -36.79 43.82 -19.50
N VAL A 750 -36.28 43.65 -20.72
CA VAL A 750 -37.07 43.77 -21.98
C VAL A 750 -38.28 42.80 -22.02
N GLY A 751 -38.27 41.74 -21.21
CA GLY A 751 -39.37 40.79 -21.00
C GLY A 751 -40.33 41.09 -19.83
N GLY A 752 -40.15 42.21 -19.12
CA GLY A 752 -40.98 42.61 -17.97
C GLY A 752 -40.97 41.61 -16.82
N GLU A 753 -42.08 41.52 -16.08
CA GLU A 753 -42.22 40.65 -14.91
C GLU A 753 -41.95 39.16 -15.20
N GLN A 754 -42.22 38.68 -16.42
CA GLN A 754 -41.97 37.28 -16.79
C GLN A 754 -40.49 36.93 -16.76
N GLU A 755 -39.60 37.88 -17.10
CA GLU A 755 -38.16 37.64 -17.08
C GLU A 755 -37.61 37.67 -15.65
N ILE A 756 -38.14 38.55 -14.79
CA ILE A 756 -37.84 38.55 -13.34
C ILE A 756 -38.26 37.23 -12.71
N ARG A 757 -39.44 36.71 -13.09
CA ARG A 757 -39.90 35.40 -12.63
C ARG A 757 -39.00 34.26 -13.08
N ARG A 758 -38.55 34.27 -14.34
CA ARG A 758 -37.58 33.28 -14.82
C ARG A 758 -36.25 33.33 -14.07
N THR A 759 -35.76 34.54 -13.73
CA THR A 759 -34.54 34.67 -12.92
C THR A 759 -34.77 34.13 -11.51
N PHE A 760 -35.91 34.43 -10.88
CA PHE A 760 -36.27 33.84 -9.59
C PHE A 760 -36.32 32.32 -9.66
N ASP A 761 -37.06 31.76 -10.63
CA ASP A 761 -37.23 30.31 -10.77
C ASP A 761 -35.89 29.59 -11.10
N LYS A 762 -34.90 30.29 -11.70
CA LYS A 762 -33.53 29.78 -11.89
C LYS A 762 -32.71 29.76 -10.60
N LEU A 763 -32.95 30.72 -9.71
CA LEU A 763 -32.24 30.87 -8.44
C LEU A 763 -32.88 30.01 -7.33
N ASP A 764 -34.19 29.73 -7.43
CA ASP A 764 -34.92 28.75 -6.60
C ASP A 764 -34.67 27.33 -7.14
N VAL A 765 -33.46 26.82 -6.89
CA VAL A 765 -32.98 25.52 -7.38
C VAL A 765 -33.82 24.35 -6.88
N TYR A 766 -34.40 24.46 -5.69
CA TYR A 766 -35.16 23.39 -5.05
C TYR A 766 -36.67 23.51 -5.26
N HIS A 767 -37.11 24.57 -5.93
CA HIS A 767 -38.50 24.83 -6.30
C HIS A 767 -39.45 24.84 -5.10
N ASP A 768 -38.99 25.37 -3.96
CA ASP A 768 -39.80 25.50 -2.75
C ASP A 768 -40.56 26.83 -2.66
N GLY A 769 -40.37 27.71 -3.65
CA GLY A 769 -41.03 29.00 -3.74
C GLY A 769 -40.29 30.12 -3.02
N SER A 770 -39.06 29.86 -2.57
CA SER A 770 -38.18 30.81 -1.90
C SER A 770 -36.72 30.65 -2.34
N ILE A 771 -35.90 31.67 -2.05
CA ILE A 771 -34.45 31.61 -2.28
C ILE A 771 -33.76 31.82 -0.94
N ASP A 772 -33.11 30.80 -0.39
CA ASP A 772 -32.25 30.98 0.77
C ASP A 772 -30.79 31.30 0.38
N LEU A 773 -29.92 31.54 1.37
CA LEU A 773 -28.52 31.87 1.12
C LEU A 773 -27.75 30.72 0.42
N VAL A 774 -28.13 29.47 0.66
CA VAL A 774 -27.52 28.32 -0.02
C VAL A 774 -27.95 28.31 -1.48
N ASP A 775 -29.22 28.56 -1.77
CA ASP A 775 -29.73 28.62 -3.15
C ASP A 775 -29.07 29.74 -3.95
N TRP A 776 -28.94 30.91 -3.32
CA TRP A 776 -28.23 32.06 -3.86
C TRP A 776 -26.76 31.74 -4.17
N THR A 777 -26.02 31.21 -3.21
CA THR A 777 -24.58 30.92 -3.36
C THR A 777 -24.27 29.74 -4.31
N CYS A 778 -25.22 28.82 -4.50
CA CYS A 778 -25.07 27.72 -5.44
C CYS A 778 -25.34 28.13 -6.89
N SER A 779 -26.26 29.07 -7.10
CA SER A 779 -26.77 29.42 -8.43
C SER A 779 -26.03 30.58 -9.10
N MET A 780 -25.51 31.50 -8.30
CA MET A 780 -24.95 32.76 -8.78
C MET A 780 -23.43 32.61 -8.93
N THR A 781 -22.90 32.63 -10.15
CA THR A 781 -21.44 32.58 -10.39
C THR A 781 -20.81 33.97 -10.55
N LEU A 782 -19.50 34.09 -10.37
CA LEU A 782 -18.80 35.37 -10.58
C LEU A 782 -18.90 35.87 -12.03
N VAL A 783 -19.09 34.96 -13.00
CA VAL A 783 -19.36 35.32 -14.40
C VAL A 783 -20.75 35.94 -14.52
N ASP A 784 -21.76 35.31 -13.91
CA ASP A 784 -23.12 35.85 -13.88
C ASP A 784 -23.16 37.20 -13.18
N MET A 785 -22.36 37.41 -12.13
CA MET A 785 -22.23 38.68 -11.44
C MET A 785 -21.72 39.76 -12.40
N SER A 786 -20.61 39.50 -13.09
CA SER A 786 -20.01 40.44 -14.04
C SER A 786 -20.92 40.78 -15.22
N GLU A 787 -21.78 39.85 -15.64
CA GLU A 787 -22.82 40.14 -16.65
C GLU A 787 -23.98 40.96 -16.05
N MET A 788 -24.48 40.54 -14.88
CA MET A 788 -25.62 41.15 -14.20
C MET A 788 -25.36 42.62 -13.86
N VAL A 789 -24.15 42.97 -13.42
CA VAL A 789 -23.83 44.36 -13.05
C VAL A 789 -23.86 45.33 -14.24
N LYS A 790 -23.80 44.85 -15.48
CA LYS A 790 -23.93 45.70 -16.68
C LYS A 790 -25.33 46.30 -16.81
N GLU A 791 -26.33 45.68 -16.18
CA GLU A 791 -27.73 46.12 -16.19
C GLU A 791 -28.11 46.91 -14.93
N CYS A 792 -27.17 47.12 -14.00
CA CYS A 792 -27.37 47.95 -12.81
C CYS A 792 -27.75 49.38 -13.19
N LYS A 793 -28.69 49.97 -12.45
CA LYS A 793 -29.09 51.38 -12.59
C LYS A 793 -27.96 52.34 -12.25
N GLU A 794 -27.16 51.99 -11.25
CA GLU A 794 -26.05 52.79 -10.75
C GLU A 794 -24.84 51.90 -10.44
N HIS A 795 -23.64 52.48 -10.54
CA HIS A 795 -22.40 51.81 -10.16
C HIS A 795 -22.26 51.80 -8.63
N GLY A 796 -22.91 50.84 -7.98
CA GLY A 796 -22.84 50.61 -6.54
C GLY A 796 -21.73 49.64 -6.11
N PRO A 797 -21.71 49.22 -4.83
CA PRO A 797 -20.71 48.28 -4.29
C PRO A 797 -20.60 46.98 -5.09
N LEU A 798 -21.74 46.41 -5.53
CA LEU A 798 -21.78 45.20 -6.35
C LEU A 798 -21.06 45.39 -7.71
N TYR A 799 -21.26 46.54 -8.37
CA TYR A 799 -20.60 46.86 -9.64
C TYR A 799 -19.08 46.99 -9.46
N HIS A 800 -18.63 47.68 -8.40
CA HIS A 800 -17.20 47.85 -8.14
C HIS A 800 -16.48 46.57 -7.70
N ALA A 801 -17.22 45.63 -7.12
CA ALA A 801 -16.70 44.34 -6.72
C ALA A 801 -16.68 43.32 -7.88
N ALA A 802 -17.43 43.54 -8.95
CA ALA A 802 -17.46 42.64 -10.10
C ALA A 802 -16.09 42.57 -10.79
N LEU A 803 -15.78 41.40 -11.33
CA LEU A 803 -14.52 41.16 -12.03
C LEU A 803 -14.61 41.67 -13.47
N ASP A 804 -13.55 42.31 -13.94
CA ASP A 804 -13.43 42.67 -15.36
C ASP A 804 -13.07 41.46 -16.25
N GLU A 805 -13.03 41.67 -17.57
CA GLU A 805 -12.78 40.59 -18.53
C GLU A 805 -11.37 39.97 -18.38
N GLU A 806 -10.36 40.77 -18.01
CA GLU A 806 -9.00 40.27 -17.78
C GLU A 806 -8.92 39.46 -16.47
N GLU A 807 -9.53 39.97 -15.40
CA GLU A 807 -9.66 39.27 -14.12
C GLU A 807 -10.41 37.94 -14.28
N LEU A 808 -11.47 37.89 -15.10
CA LEU A 808 -12.22 36.67 -15.41
C LEU A 808 -11.37 35.64 -16.16
N GLU A 809 -10.57 36.05 -17.14
CA GLU A 809 -9.66 35.15 -17.85
C GLU A 809 -8.55 34.59 -16.93
N LEU A 810 -7.98 35.44 -16.06
CA LEU A 810 -7.02 34.99 -15.05
C LEU A 810 -7.67 34.02 -14.04
N MET A 811 -8.92 34.28 -13.64
CA MET A 811 -9.68 33.38 -12.77
C MET A 811 -9.89 32.02 -13.44
N LYS A 812 -10.29 31.99 -14.70
CA LYS A 812 -10.46 30.74 -15.48
C LYS A 812 -9.13 29.98 -15.58
N ALA A 813 -8.03 30.68 -15.85
CA ALA A 813 -6.70 30.06 -15.90
C ALA A 813 -6.30 29.44 -14.55
N MET A 814 -6.54 30.15 -13.44
CA MET A 814 -6.30 29.62 -12.10
C MET A 814 -7.18 28.40 -11.79
N LEU A 815 -8.48 28.47 -12.10
CA LEU A 815 -9.41 27.35 -11.92
C LEU A 815 -8.99 26.12 -12.72
N HIS A 816 -8.54 26.31 -13.96
CA HIS A 816 -8.04 25.23 -14.80
C HIS A 816 -6.82 24.53 -14.17
N ARG A 817 -5.88 25.29 -13.60
CA ARG A 817 -4.73 24.71 -12.88
C ARG A 817 -5.15 23.88 -11.66
N VAL A 818 -6.10 24.40 -10.88
CA VAL A 818 -6.63 23.69 -9.71
C VAL A 818 -7.35 22.41 -10.14
N ASP A 819 -8.15 22.48 -11.21
CA ASP A 819 -8.87 21.34 -11.77
C ASP A 819 -7.92 20.24 -12.22
N MET A 820 -6.85 20.58 -12.95
CA MET A 820 -5.81 19.61 -13.36
C MET A 820 -5.19 18.87 -12.16
N ILE A 821 -4.87 19.60 -11.08
CA ILE A 821 -4.29 19.00 -9.87
C ILE A 821 -5.31 18.07 -9.19
N CYS A 822 -6.57 18.50 -9.09
CA CYS A 822 -7.64 17.71 -8.48
C CYS A 822 -7.98 16.46 -9.30
N GLU A 823 -8.04 16.57 -10.63
CA GLU A 823 -8.23 15.45 -11.54
C GLU A 823 -7.11 14.42 -11.39
N LYS A 824 -5.85 14.89 -11.36
CA LYS A 824 -4.70 14.02 -11.16
C LYS A 824 -4.77 13.28 -9.83
N ALA A 825 -5.16 13.97 -8.76
CA ALA A 825 -5.30 13.36 -7.44
C ALA A 825 -6.45 12.34 -7.39
N TYR A 826 -7.59 12.66 -7.99
CA TYR A 826 -8.74 11.74 -8.12
C TYR A 826 -8.38 10.46 -8.89
N ASN A 827 -7.58 10.59 -9.94
CA ASN A 827 -7.09 9.44 -10.73
C ASN A 827 -6.05 8.59 -9.98
N LEU A 828 -5.24 9.22 -9.12
CA LEU A 828 -4.23 8.53 -8.29
C LEU A 828 -4.78 8.02 -6.94
N GLY A 829 -6.03 8.35 -6.59
CA GLY A 829 -6.59 8.06 -5.26
C GLY A 829 -5.90 8.80 -4.11
N VAL A 830 -5.27 9.95 -4.40
CA VAL A 830 -4.57 10.79 -3.41
C VAL A 830 -5.51 11.88 -2.93
N LYS A 831 -5.55 12.16 -1.62
CA LYS A 831 -6.38 13.23 -1.05
C LYS A 831 -5.65 14.57 -1.11
N ILE A 832 -6.34 15.64 -1.46
CA ILE A 832 -5.81 17.01 -1.49
C ILE A 832 -6.38 17.82 -0.34
N MET A 833 -5.52 18.52 0.38
CA MET A 833 -5.89 19.57 1.32
C MET A 833 -5.55 20.94 0.76
N ILE A 834 -6.57 21.77 0.56
CA ILE A 834 -6.36 23.17 0.19
C ILE A 834 -6.20 23.96 1.49
N ASP A 835 -5.00 24.51 1.68
CA ASP A 835 -4.61 25.22 2.90
C ASP A 835 -5.32 26.57 3.01
N ALA A 836 -5.85 26.87 4.21
CA ALA A 836 -6.35 28.20 4.53
C ALA A 836 -5.20 29.21 4.64
N GLU A 837 -5.49 30.46 4.29
CA GLU A 837 -4.54 31.57 4.23
C GLU A 837 -5.01 32.75 5.10
N TRP A 838 -4.75 34.00 4.72
CA TRP A 838 -5.23 35.18 5.47
C TRP A 838 -6.67 35.52 5.09
N THR A 839 -7.35 36.27 5.95
CA THR A 839 -8.81 36.47 5.87
C THR A 839 -9.26 37.11 4.54
N ALA A 840 -8.43 37.97 3.94
CA ALA A 840 -8.79 38.70 2.73
C ALA A 840 -8.94 37.83 1.47
N ILE A 841 -8.34 36.64 1.43
CA ILE A 841 -8.44 35.71 0.28
C ILE A 841 -9.23 34.44 0.59
N GLN A 842 -9.61 34.23 1.86
CA GLN A 842 -10.23 32.98 2.30
C GLN A 842 -11.60 32.72 1.63
N PRO A 843 -12.48 33.72 1.40
CA PRO A 843 -13.72 33.49 0.66
C PRO A 843 -13.50 32.93 -0.75
N ALA A 844 -12.53 33.47 -1.50
CA ALA A 844 -12.16 32.95 -2.81
C ALA A 844 -11.66 31.50 -2.74
N ILE A 845 -10.79 31.18 -1.76
CA ILE A 845 -10.30 29.82 -1.54
C ILE A 845 -11.48 28.88 -1.28
N ASP A 846 -12.34 29.23 -0.33
CA ASP A 846 -13.50 28.44 0.07
C ASP A 846 -14.40 28.11 -1.13
N ASN A 847 -14.64 29.09 -2.02
CA ASN A 847 -15.44 28.91 -3.24
C ASN A 847 -14.82 27.94 -4.23
N VAL A 848 -13.53 28.11 -4.51
CA VAL A 848 -12.79 27.22 -5.42
C VAL A 848 -12.81 25.79 -4.86
N VAL A 849 -12.63 25.61 -3.56
CA VAL A 849 -12.64 24.29 -2.94
C VAL A 849 -14.00 23.63 -3.06
N VAL A 850 -15.09 24.36 -2.76
CA VAL A 850 -16.46 23.85 -2.90
C VAL A 850 -16.74 23.45 -4.34
N HIS A 851 -16.33 24.27 -5.32
CA HIS A 851 -16.44 23.92 -6.74
C HIS A 851 -15.72 22.61 -7.09
N MET A 852 -14.52 22.37 -6.53
CA MET A 852 -13.79 21.12 -6.75
C MET A 852 -14.42 19.93 -6.00
N MET A 853 -14.97 20.12 -4.80
CA MET A 853 -15.70 19.07 -4.07
C MET A 853 -16.94 18.60 -4.85
N ARG A 854 -17.69 19.54 -5.45
CA ARG A 854 -18.83 19.23 -6.32
C ARG A 854 -18.45 18.31 -7.48
N LYS A 855 -17.21 18.39 -7.97
CA LYS A 855 -16.72 17.57 -9.09
C LYS A 855 -16.12 16.23 -8.62
N TYR A 856 -15.29 16.24 -7.58
CA TYR A 856 -14.42 15.10 -7.22
C TYR A 856 -14.82 14.34 -5.95
N ASN A 857 -15.75 14.83 -5.14
CA ASN A 857 -16.19 14.15 -3.90
C ASN A 857 -17.58 13.47 -4.07
N ARG A 858 -17.91 12.99 -5.26
CA ARG A 858 -19.18 12.29 -5.53
C ARG A 858 -19.06 10.75 -5.53
N ASP A 859 -17.84 10.25 -5.61
CA ASP A 859 -17.54 8.83 -5.70
C ASP A 859 -17.59 8.18 -4.30
N ALA A 860 -18.65 7.41 -4.03
CA ALA A 860 -18.85 6.79 -2.73
C ALA A 860 -17.79 5.71 -2.41
N GLU A 861 -17.22 5.05 -3.43
CA GLU A 861 -16.23 3.98 -3.25
C GLU A 861 -14.83 4.56 -2.98
N LYS A 862 -14.45 5.64 -3.68
CA LYS A 862 -13.17 6.33 -3.43
C LYS A 862 -13.15 7.18 -2.17
N GLY A 863 -14.31 7.63 -1.71
CA GLY A 863 -14.43 8.61 -0.63
C GLY A 863 -14.01 10.02 -1.06
N PRO A 864 -14.00 11.00 -0.14
CA PRO A 864 -13.69 12.38 -0.50
C PRO A 864 -12.21 12.55 -0.85
N ILE A 865 -11.95 13.23 -1.97
CA ILE A 865 -10.62 13.54 -2.48
C ILE A 865 -10.18 14.94 -2.05
N VAL A 866 -11.08 15.94 -2.14
CA VAL A 866 -10.78 17.34 -1.89
C VAL A 866 -11.23 17.73 -0.48
N PHE A 867 -10.33 18.33 0.31
CA PHE A 867 -10.56 18.79 1.67
C PHE A 867 -10.37 20.31 1.77
N ASN A 868 -11.37 21.02 2.33
CA ASN A 868 -11.23 22.44 2.66
C ASN A 868 -10.61 22.64 4.04
N THR A 869 -9.93 23.76 4.30
CA THR A 869 -9.35 24.06 5.62
C THR A 869 -10.12 25.19 6.33
N PHE A 870 -10.59 24.94 7.56
CA PHE A 870 -11.26 25.94 8.38
C PHE A 870 -10.40 26.34 9.59
N GLN A 871 -10.28 27.66 9.79
CA GLN A 871 -9.51 28.26 10.87
C GLN A 871 -10.43 28.70 12.01
N THR A 872 -10.43 27.96 13.11
CA THR A 872 -11.37 28.10 14.23
C THR A 872 -11.07 29.28 15.17
N TYR A 873 -9.95 29.96 14.98
CA TYR A 873 -9.68 31.27 15.60
C TYR A 873 -10.54 32.41 15.04
N LEU A 874 -11.20 32.23 13.89
CA LEU A 874 -12.09 33.24 13.32
C LEU A 874 -13.47 33.13 13.95
N LYS A 875 -14.08 34.28 14.24
CA LYS A 875 -15.41 34.37 14.83
C LYS A 875 -16.51 33.74 13.95
N ASP A 876 -16.27 33.69 12.64
CA ASP A 876 -17.22 33.17 11.64
C ASP A 876 -17.06 31.67 11.32
N ALA A 877 -16.05 31.00 11.88
CA ALA A 877 -15.62 29.67 11.42
C ALA A 877 -16.73 28.60 11.53
N ARG A 878 -17.46 28.59 12.65
CA ARG A 878 -18.55 27.65 12.89
C ARG A 878 -19.71 27.84 11.91
N PHE A 879 -20.05 29.10 11.62
CA PHE A 879 -21.07 29.43 10.63
C PHE A 879 -20.67 28.92 9.23
N ARG A 880 -19.45 29.21 8.78
CA ARG A 880 -18.96 28.76 7.46
C ARG A 880 -18.92 27.24 7.32
N VAL A 881 -18.45 26.51 8.33
CA VAL A 881 -18.45 25.04 8.31
C VAL A 881 -19.87 24.49 8.16
N ASN A 882 -20.81 24.98 8.96
CA ASN A 882 -22.20 24.54 8.92
C ASN A 882 -22.88 24.90 7.60
N HIS A 883 -22.59 26.07 7.04
CA HIS A 883 -23.08 26.47 5.72
C HIS A 883 -22.60 25.50 4.62
N HIS A 884 -21.30 25.19 4.58
CA HIS A 884 -20.75 24.28 3.57
C HIS A 884 -21.23 22.82 3.75
N MET A 885 -21.46 22.37 4.99
CA MET A 885 -22.06 21.05 5.24
C MET A 885 -23.48 20.95 4.66
N LYS A 886 -24.30 21.99 4.84
CA LYS A 886 -25.65 22.06 4.27
C LYS A 886 -25.62 22.05 2.74
N MET A 887 -24.69 22.79 2.13
CA MET A 887 -24.49 22.76 0.67
C MET A 887 -24.17 21.34 0.18
N ALA A 888 -23.26 20.64 0.87
CA ALA A 888 -22.86 19.28 0.53
C ALA A 888 -24.01 18.27 0.64
N GLU A 889 -24.83 18.41 1.69
CA GLU A 889 -26.03 17.60 1.89
C GLU A 889 -27.04 17.80 0.77
N ARG A 890 -27.36 19.05 0.42
CA ARG A 890 -28.36 19.35 -0.61
C ARG A 890 -27.91 18.93 -2.01
N GLU A 891 -26.63 19.12 -2.34
CA GLU A 891 -26.09 18.82 -3.67
C GLU A 891 -25.58 17.37 -3.82
N GLY A 892 -25.56 16.58 -2.74
CA GLY A 892 -25.21 15.17 -2.76
C GLY A 892 -23.72 14.87 -3.03
N TYR A 893 -22.80 15.71 -2.53
CA TYR A 893 -21.36 15.39 -2.52
C TYR A 893 -20.84 15.20 -1.10
N GLN A 894 -19.76 14.44 -0.93
CA GLN A 894 -19.19 14.14 0.38
C GLN A 894 -18.39 15.33 0.91
N PHE A 895 -18.84 15.92 2.02
CA PHE A 895 -18.11 16.99 2.70
C PHE A 895 -16.85 16.45 3.39
N ALA A 896 -15.74 17.15 3.21
CA ALA A 896 -14.48 16.82 3.85
C ALA A 896 -13.69 18.07 4.24
N CYS A 897 -13.14 18.11 5.45
CA CYS A 897 -12.46 19.31 5.91
C CYS A 897 -11.27 19.03 6.84
N LYS A 898 -10.37 20.01 6.93
CA LYS A 898 -9.32 20.12 7.92
C LYS A 898 -9.65 21.24 8.89
N VAL A 899 -9.68 20.93 10.17
CA VAL A 899 -9.90 21.89 11.26
C VAL A 899 -8.56 22.25 11.87
N VAL A 900 -8.24 23.56 11.89
CA VAL A 900 -7.06 24.13 12.57
C VAL A 900 -7.50 25.28 13.48
N ARG A 901 -6.66 25.69 14.43
CA ARG A 901 -6.86 26.98 15.12
C ARG A 901 -6.65 28.15 14.15
N GLY A 902 -5.45 28.28 13.60
CA GLY A 902 -5.09 29.34 12.66
C GLY A 902 -3.61 29.70 12.78
N ALA A 903 -3.04 30.29 11.73
CA ALA A 903 -1.61 30.65 11.67
C ALA A 903 -1.34 32.15 11.55
N TYR A 904 -2.38 32.99 11.40
CA TYR A 904 -2.26 34.40 11.05
C TYR A 904 -2.78 35.36 12.13
N MET A 905 -2.98 34.88 13.37
CA MET A 905 -3.67 35.64 14.44
C MET A 905 -3.05 37.00 14.75
N VAL A 906 -1.71 37.07 14.77
CA VAL A 906 -0.98 38.30 15.06
C VAL A 906 -1.16 39.31 13.92
N SER A 907 -0.94 38.88 12.68
CA SER A 907 -1.10 39.74 11.50
C SER A 907 -2.54 40.21 11.31
N GLU A 908 -3.53 39.36 11.59
CA GLU A 908 -4.95 39.73 11.50
C GLU A 908 -5.33 40.80 12.53
N ARG A 909 -4.81 40.71 13.77
CA ARG A 909 -5.04 41.75 14.79
C ARG A 909 -4.39 43.07 14.43
N LEU A 910 -3.13 43.03 13.99
CA LEU A 910 -2.40 44.23 13.56
C LEU A 910 -3.09 44.89 12.36
N LYS A 911 -3.56 44.10 11.39
CA LYS A 911 -4.32 44.62 10.25
C LYS A 911 -5.62 45.30 10.71
N ALA A 912 -6.37 44.66 11.61
CA ALA A 912 -7.61 45.22 12.15
C ALA A 912 -7.38 46.53 12.92
N GLU A 913 -6.30 46.59 13.72
CA GLU A 913 -5.88 47.81 14.43
C GLU A 913 -5.52 48.94 13.46
N ASN A 914 -4.72 48.65 12.43
CA ASN A 914 -4.36 49.64 11.39
C ASN A 914 -5.58 50.13 10.60
N GLU A 915 -6.59 49.29 10.43
CA GLU A 915 -7.85 49.60 9.72
C GLU A 915 -8.92 50.18 10.66
N ASN A 916 -8.63 50.38 11.96
CA ASN A 916 -9.58 50.81 12.99
C ASN A 916 -10.89 49.98 12.99
N ARG A 917 -10.78 48.66 12.80
CA ARG A 917 -11.91 47.73 12.82
C ARG A 917 -11.73 46.65 13.87
N ASP A 918 -12.83 45.99 14.20
CA ASP A 918 -12.78 44.84 15.09
C ASP A 918 -11.98 43.68 14.46
N PRO A 919 -11.12 43.01 15.24
CA PRO A 919 -10.39 41.86 14.75
C PRO A 919 -11.35 40.71 14.44
N PRO A 920 -11.13 40.00 13.31
CA PRO A 920 -11.98 38.87 12.91
C PRO A 920 -11.69 37.62 13.76
N VAL A 921 -10.67 37.67 14.62
CA VAL A 921 -10.23 36.59 15.49
C VAL A 921 -10.79 36.74 16.90
N PHE A 922 -10.98 35.63 17.62
CA PHE A 922 -11.32 35.65 19.05
C PHE A 922 -10.25 36.34 19.88
N ASP A 923 -10.65 36.89 21.02
CA ASP A 923 -9.76 37.70 21.88
C ASP A 923 -8.83 36.84 22.71
N THR A 924 -9.30 35.66 23.14
CA THR A 924 -8.56 34.75 23.99
C THR A 924 -8.31 33.38 23.35
N TYR A 925 -7.32 32.68 23.89
CA TYR A 925 -7.03 31.29 23.53
C TYR A 925 -8.18 30.35 23.88
N ASP A 926 -8.85 30.60 25.00
CA ASP A 926 -9.94 29.77 25.51
C ASP A 926 -11.17 29.87 24.61
N GLU A 927 -11.52 31.07 24.14
CA GLU A 927 -12.57 31.29 23.14
C GLU A 927 -12.26 30.59 21.81
N THR A 928 -11.00 30.68 21.35
CA THR A 928 -10.56 29.94 20.15
C THR A 928 -10.69 28.43 20.35
N THR A 929 -10.40 27.93 21.55
CA THR A 929 -10.52 26.52 21.90
C THR A 929 -11.99 26.08 21.96
N ALA A 930 -12.86 26.89 22.55
CA ALA A 930 -14.30 26.65 22.59
C ALA A 930 -14.91 26.61 21.18
N SER A 931 -14.54 27.56 20.31
CA SER A 931 -14.90 27.56 18.89
C SER A 931 -14.43 26.28 18.19
N CYS A 932 -13.18 25.87 18.41
CA CYS A 932 -12.62 24.65 17.84
C CYS A 932 -13.38 23.39 18.28
N HIS A 933 -13.68 23.26 19.57
CA HIS A 933 -14.46 22.14 20.12
C HIS A 933 -15.87 22.11 19.56
N ALA A 934 -16.55 23.26 19.49
CA ALA A 934 -17.89 23.36 18.92
C ALA A 934 -17.94 22.94 17.45
N VAL A 935 -16.95 23.34 16.65
CA VAL A 935 -16.85 22.91 15.23
C VAL A 935 -16.62 21.40 15.11
N ILE A 936 -15.74 20.83 15.93
CA ILE A 936 -15.46 19.38 15.93
C ILE A 936 -16.71 18.59 16.33
N GLU A 937 -17.43 19.06 17.34
CA GLU A 937 -18.67 18.45 17.80
C GLU A 937 -19.76 18.48 16.72
N ASP A 938 -19.98 19.64 16.08
CA ASP A 938 -20.93 19.79 14.97
C ASP A 938 -20.61 18.80 13.83
N LEU A 939 -19.33 18.65 13.48
CA LEU A 939 -18.88 17.75 12.41
C LEU A 939 -19.02 16.25 12.75
N ILE A 940 -18.63 15.86 13.96
CA ILE A 940 -18.69 14.45 14.40
C ILE A 940 -20.13 13.98 14.53
N ASN A 941 -21.01 14.85 15.03
CA ASN A 941 -22.42 14.50 15.24
C ASN A 941 -23.28 14.69 13.99
N HIS A 942 -22.72 15.20 12.89
CA HIS A 942 -23.49 15.42 11.66
C HIS A 942 -23.93 14.09 11.01
N PRO A 943 -25.21 13.96 10.57
CA PRO A 943 -25.76 12.74 9.96
C PRO A 943 -25.09 12.31 8.65
N THR A 944 -24.56 13.25 7.87
CA THR A 944 -23.88 12.96 6.58
C THR A 944 -22.47 12.35 6.75
N GLU A 945 -22.00 12.24 7.99
CA GLU A 945 -20.73 11.64 8.35
C GLU A 945 -19.51 12.23 7.60
N PRO A 946 -19.24 13.54 7.69
CA PRO A 946 -18.14 14.16 6.94
C PRO A 946 -16.77 13.59 7.32
N SER A 947 -15.83 13.59 6.37
CA SER A 947 -14.43 13.24 6.65
C SER A 947 -13.67 14.43 7.23
N ILE A 948 -13.06 14.27 8.41
CA ILE A 948 -12.46 15.38 9.14
C ILE A 948 -11.00 15.14 9.52
N MET A 949 -10.13 16.09 9.23
CA MET A 949 -8.76 16.15 9.72
C MET A 949 -8.67 17.15 10.88
N VAL A 950 -8.51 16.66 12.10
CA VAL A 950 -8.28 17.46 13.29
C VAL A 950 -6.78 17.73 13.42
N ALA A 951 -6.34 18.89 12.93
CA ALA A 951 -4.94 19.28 12.90
C ALA A 951 -4.59 20.13 14.14
N THR A 952 -4.12 19.46 15.20
CA THR A 952 -3.81 20.08 16.50
C THR A 952 -2.63 19.40 17.20
N HIS A 953 -1.88 20.20 17.97
CA HIS A 953 -0.83 19.76 18.90
C HIS A 953 -1.28 19.83 20.36
N ASN A 954 -2.51 20.28 20.60
CA ASN A 954 -3.06 20.40 21.94
C ASN A 954 -3.69 19.06 22.35
N GLU A 955 -3.15 18.48 23.41
CA GLU A 955 -3.58 17.20 23.99
C GLU A 955 -5.05 17.21 24.42
N ASP A 956 -5.53 18.30 25.02
CA ASP A 956 -6.93 18.43 25.46
C ASP A 956 -7.89 18.38 24.27
N THR A 957 -7.55 19.02 23.15
CA THR A 957 -8.33 18.95 21.92
C THR A 957 -8.34 17.54 21.34
N VAL A 958 -7.23 16.81 21.37
CA VAL A 958 -7.17 15.41 20.92
C VAL A 958 -8.06 14.52 21.79
N ASN A 959 -7.92 14.63 23.11
CA ASN A 959 -8.74 13.87 24.05
C ASN A 959 -10.24 14.21 23.92
N PHE A 960 -10.57 15.49 23.72
CA PHE A 960 -11.93 15.93 23.43
C PHE A 960 -12.47 15.24 22.17
N THR A 961 -11.74 15.30 21.05
CA THR A 961 -12.16 14.66 19.78
C THR A 961 -12.37 13.15 19.95
N VAL A 962 -11.42 12.46 20.57
CA VAL A 962 -11.52 11.01 20.82
C VAL A 962 -12.76 10.68 21.65
N LYS A 963 -13.02 11.46 22.70
CA LYS A 963 -14.21 11.31 23.53
C LYS A 963 -15.49 11.53 22.71
N THR A 964 -15.57 12.61 21.92
CA THR A 964 -16.74 12.89 21.08
C THR A 964 -17.00 11.79 20.05
N VAL A 965 -15.96 11.20 19.44
CA VAL A 965 -16.11 10.04 18.54
C VAL A 965 -16.65 8.82 19.28
N GLN A 966 -16.18 8.56 20.50
CA GLN A 966 -16.63 7.42 21.31
C GLN A 966 -18.08 7.57 21.80
N GLU A 967 -18.56 8.80 21.95
CA GLU A 967 -19.91 9.13 22.42
C GLU A 967 -20.94 9.22 21.28
N CYS A 968 -20.52 9.11 20.01
CA CYS A 968 -21.43 9.18 18.87
C CYS A 968 -22.16 7.84 18.63
N ALA A 969 -23.16 7.86 17.74
CA ALA A 969 -24.05 6.71 17.51
C ALA A 969 -23.33 5.47 16.93
N ASP A 970 -22.32 5.67 16.07
CA ASP A 970 -21.52 4.61 15.46
C ASP A 970 -20.01 4.96 15.54
N PRO A 971 -19.36 4.65 16.67
CA PRO A 971 -17.98 5.05 16.92
C PRO A 971 -16.96 4.41 15.96
N GLU A 972 -17.17 3.16 15.55
CA GLU A 972 -16.23 2.43 14.67
C GLU A 972 -16.23 3.06 13.27
N LYS A 973 -17.42 3.25 12.69
CA LYS A 973 -17.56 3.91 11.39
C LYS A 973 -17.11 5.36 11.44
N ARG A 974 -17.38 6.07 12.54
CA ARG A 974 -16.95 7.46 12.70
C ARG A 974 -15.42 7.56 12.78
N GLN A 975 -14.77 6.67 13.53
CA GLN A 975 -13.31 6.66 13.67
C GLN A 975 -12.60 6.52 12.32
N GLU A 976 -13.16 5.79 11.35
CA GLU A 976 -12.59 5.68 10.00
C GLU A 976 -12.58 7.01 9.22
N ARG A 977 -13.47 7.94 9.56
CA ARG A 977 -13.60 9.26 8.92
C ARG A 977 -12.91 10.38 9.68
N VAL A 978 -12.31 10.10 10.85
CA VAL A 978 -11.57 11.07 11.65
C VAL A 978 -10.06 10.83 11.53
N TYR A 979 -9.37 11.85 11.05
CA TYR A 979 -7.92 11.91 10.89
C TYR A 979 -7.34 12.91 11.89
N PHE A 980 -6.15 12.66 12.40
CA PHE A 980 -5.41 13.57 13.28
C PHE A 980 -4.14 14.06 12.60
N GLY A 981 -3.87 15.37 12.63
CA GLY A 981 -2.71 15.97 11.98
C GLY A 981 -1.78 16.72 12.95
N GLN A 982 -0.48 16.43 12.92
CA GLN A 982 0.55 17.19 13.63
C GLN A 982 1.67 17.62 12.67
N LEU A 983 2.50 18.60 13.05
CA LEU A 983 3.63 19.01 12.21
C LEU A 983 4.81 18.04 12.36
N LEU A 984 5.56 17.79 11.29
CA LEU A 984 6.81 17.04 11.36
C LEU A 984 7.78 17.76 12.30
N GLY A 985 8.35 17.00 13.25
CA GLY A 985 9.29 17.53 14.24
C GLY A 985 8.64 18.05 15.52
N MET A 986 7.31 17.99 15.65
CA MET A 986 6.57 18.47 16.81
C MET A 986 5.54 17.48 17.30
N SER A 987 5.31 17.42 18.62
CA SER A 987 4.22 16.62 19.22
C SER A 987 4.25 15.15 18.81
N ASP A 988 5.43 14.58 18.70
CA ASP A 988 5.60 13.15 18.43
C ASP A 988 4.91 12.24 19.46
N PRO A 989 4.93 12.55 20.77
CA PRO A 989 4.17 11.77 21.75
C PRO A 989 2.70 11.63 21.39
N ILE A 990 2.05 12.70 20.92
CA ILE A 990 0.65 12.68 20.48
C ILE A 990 0.48 11.80 19.25
N THR A 991 1.26 12.05 18.20
CA THR A 991 1.10 11.36 16.91
C THR A 991 1.29 9.85 17.03
N PHE A 992 2.37 9.40 17.69
CA PHE A 992 2.66 7.97 17.76
C PHE A 992 1.76 7.22 18.74
N VAL A 993 1.28 7.88 19.82
CA VAL A 993 0.29 7.27 20.71
C VAL A 993 -1.06 7.12 20.01
N LEU A 994 -1.48 8.11 19.22
CA LEU A 994 -2.70 7.98 18.41
C LEU A 994 -2.60 6.81 17.43
N ALA A 995 -1.49 6.72 16.68
CA ALA A 995 -1.25 5.61 15.76
C ALA A 995 -1.23 4.24 16.46
N GLU A 996 -0.59 4.13 17.63
CA GLU A 996 -0.54 2.87 18.40
C GLU A 996 -1.92 2.43 18.93
N ASN A 997 -2.84 3.38 19.11
CA ASN A 997 -4.22 3.10 19.54
C ASN A 997 -5.20 2.98 18.36
N GLY A 998 -4.71 2.87 17.12
CA GLY A 998 -5.54 2.63 15.93
C GLY A 998 -6.25 3.87 15.37
N TYR A 999 -5.87 5.08 15.80
CA TYR A 999 -6.35 6.32 15.19
C TYR A 999 -5.51 6.68 13.96
N LYS A 1000 -6.16 7.25 12.94
CA LYS A 1000 -5.54 7.73 11.70
C LYS A 1000 -4.70 8.98 11.94
N ALA A 1001 -3.45 8.82 12.38
CA ALA A 1001 -2.54 9.92 12.71
C ALA A 1001 -1.60 10.27 11.55
N TYR A 1002 -1.37 11.56 11.31
CA TYR A 1002 -0.62 12.10 10.19
C TYR A 1002 0.39 13.15 10.62
N LYS A 1003 1.56 13.15 9.97
CA LYS A 1003 2.48 14.29 10.02
C LYS A 1003 2.32 15.16 8.77
N TYR A 1004 2.29 16.46 8.96
CA TYR A 1004 2.47 17.46 7.91
C TYR A 1004 3.96 17.58 7.62
N VAL A 1005 4.36 17.27 6.38
CA VAL A 1005 5.74 16.98 5.96
C VAL A 1005 6.20 18.01 4.93
N PRO A 1006 6.88 19.08 5.38
CA PRO A 1006 7.47 20.10 4.51
C PRO A 1006 8.66 19.54 3.72
N TYR A 1007 8.79 19.93 2.47
CA TYR A 1007 9.97 19.66 1.65
C TYR A 1007 10.21 20.76 0.62
N GLY A 1008 11.46 20.90 0.16
CA GLY A 1008 11.83 21.87 -0.86
C GLY A 1008 13.28 22.34 -0.73
N PRO A 1009 13.83 23.05 -1.74
CA PRO A 1009 15.20 23.52 -1.72
C PRO A 1009 15.48 24.39 -0.50
N VAL A 1010 16.63 24.22 0.15
CA VAL A 1010 16.90 24.88 1.45
C VAL A 1010 16.75 26.39 1.42
N LYS A 1011 17.25 27.04 0.37
CA LYS A 1011 17.15 28.49 0.19
C LYS A 1011 15.71 29.00 0.22
N ASP A 1012 14.79 28.21 -0.34
CA ASP A 1012 13.39 28.56 -0.47
C ASP A 1012 12.62 28.15 0.81
N VAL A 1013 13.12 27.17 1.58
CA VAL A 1013 12.48 26.69 2.83
C VAL A 1013 12.94 27.47 4.08
N VAL A 1014 13.96 28.34 3.99
CA VAL A 1014 14.45 29.11 5.16
C VAL A 1014 13.36 29.98 5.79
N PRO A 1015 12.57 30.76 5.04
CA PRO A 1015 11.47 31.54 5.61
C PRO A 1015 10.46 30.68 6.40
N TYR A 1016 10.12 29.51 5.86
CA TYR A 1016 9.29 28.50 6.55
C TYR A 1016 9.91 28.08 7.90
N LEU A 1017 11.22 27.76 7.93
CA LEU A 1017 11.91 27.34 9.15
C LEU A 1017 11.98 28.44 10.21
N ILE A 1018 12.19 29.70 9.79
CA ILE A 1018 12.19 30.86 10.68
C ILE A 1018 10.82 30.99 11.35
N ARG A 1019 9.73 30.92 10.57
CA ARG A 1019 8.38 30.97 11.13
C ARG A 1019 8.10 29.81 12.07
N ARG A 1020 8.46 28.57 11.71
CA ARG A 1020 8.33 27.41 12.62
C ARG A 1020 9.10 27.61 13.92
N THR A 1021 10.26 28.25 13.86
CA THR A 1021 11.05 28.60 15.05
C THR A 1021 10.34 29.67 15.89
N GLN A 1022 9.73 30.67 15.27
CA GLN A 1022 8.96 31.74 15.93
C GLN A 1022 7.66 31.24 16.57
N GLU A 1023 6.86 30.46 15.85
CA GLU A 1023 5.66 29.80 16.38
C GLU A 1023 6.01 28.83 17.52
N ASN A 1024 7.12 28.11 17.40
CA ASN A 1024 7.61 27.30 18.51
C ASN A 1024 8.02 28.16 19.69
N SER A 1025 8.66 29.32 19.50
CA SER A 1025 9.02 30.19 20.62
C SER A 1025 7.81 30.74 21.37
N THR A 1026 6.71 31.05 20.67
CA THR A 1026 5.46 31.47 21.31
C THR A 1026 4.75 30.30 22.00
N LEU A 1027 4.84 29.08 21.43
CA LEU A 1027 4.34 27.84 22.05
C LEU A 1027 5.27 27.27 23.13
N LEU A 1028 6.52 27.68 23.23
CA LEU A 1028 7.54 27.11 24.14
C LEU A 1028 7.34 27.51 25.60
N GLY A 1029 6.47 28.50 25.86
CA GLY A 1029 5.93 28.78 27.19
C GLY A 1029 4.81 27.82 27.61
N THR A 1030 4.31 26.98 26.70
CA THR A 1030 3.22 26.03 27.01
C THR A 1030 3.79 24.75 27.66
N PRO A 1031 3.03 24.14 28.59
CA PRO A 1031 3.42 22.88 29.23
C PRO A 1031 3.76 21.76 28.24
N ALA A 1032 3.06 21.70 27.09
CA ALA A 1032 3.21 20.64 26.09
C ALA A 1032 4.63 20.57 25.47
N VAL A 1033 5.23 21.71 25.11
CA VAL A 1033 6.58 21.70 24.50
C VAL A 1033 7.67 21.52 25.57
N ALA A 1034 7.43 22.03 26.78
CA ALA A 1034 8.30 21.75 27.93
C ALA A 1034 8.32 20.24 28.24
N GLU A 1035 7.16 19.60 28.15
CA GLU A 1035 6.98 18.17 28.33
C GLU A 1035 7.64 17.35 27.21
N GLU A 1036 7.48 17.72 25.94
CA GLU A 1036 8.17 17.06 24.83
C GLU A 1036 9.70 17.12 24.98
N ARG A 1037 10.24 18.27 25.41
CA ARG A 1037 11.67 18.40 25.73
C ARG A 1037 12.10 17.51 26.91
N ARG A 1038 11.27 17.42 27.95
CA ARG A 1038 11.51 16.54 29.11
C ARG A 1038 11.53 15.07 28.67
N MET A 1039 10.60 14.66 27.83
CA MET A 1039 10.52 13.31 27.28
C MET A 1039 11.71 12.99 26.38
N LEU A 1040 12.10 13.89 25.48
CA LEU A 1040 13.29 13.75 24.63
C LEU A 1040 14.56 13.60 25.49
N PHE A 1041 14.69 14.37 26.57
CA PHE A 1041 15.85 14.32 27.46
C PHE A 1041 15.88 13.00 28.23
N THR A 1042 14.72 12.56 28.71
CA THR A 1042 14.57 11.28 29.40
C THR A 1042 14.96 10.12 28.48
N GLU A 1043 14.51 10.12 27.23
CA GLU A 1043 14.85 9.09 26.25
C GLU A 1043 16.33 9.13 25.86
N PHE A 1044 16.89 10.33 25.64
CA PHE A 1044 18.31 10.49 25.35
C PHE A 1044 19.18 9.94 26.48
N LYS A 1045 18.86 10.31 27.74
CA LYS A 1045 19.51 9.79 28.95
C LYS A 1045 19.42 8.26 28.98
N ARG A 1046 18.23 7.70 28.81
CA ARG A 1046 18.02 6.24 28.81
C ARG A 1046 18.92 5.53 27.79
N ARG A 1047 19.03 6.04 26.56
CA ARG A 1047 19.84 5.45 25.48
C ARG A 1047 21.34 5.52 25.73
N ILE A 1048 21.82 6.58 26.38
CA ILE A 1048 23.25 6.72 26.72
C ILE A 1048 23.63 5.82 27.90
N PHE A 1049 22.84 5.84 28.98
CA PHE A 1049 23.20 5.16 30.22
C PHE A 1049 22.88 3.64 30.23
N ARG A 1050 21.97 3.12 29.38
CA ARG A 1050 21.81 1.65 29.19
C ARG A 1050 23.04 1.00 28.54
N ARG A 1051 23.77 1.72 27.68
CA ARG A 1051 25.03 1.23 27.08
C ARG A 1051 26.15 1.07 28.11
N GLU A 1052 26.13 1.82 29.21
CA GLU A 1052 27.10 1.65 30.31
C GLU A 1052 26.78 0.47 31.23
N HIS A 1053 25.50 0.16 31.48
CA HIS A 1053 25.12 -1.02 32.26
C HIS A 1053 25.47 -2.33 31.54
N ALA A 1054 25.29 -2.40 30.22
CA ALA A 1054 25.72 -3.55 29.44
C ALA A 1054 27.26 -3.72 29.42
N ARG A 1055 28.03 -2.61 29.46
CA ARG A 1055 29.49 -2.65 29.54
C ARG A 1055 30.05 -2.97 30.92
N LYS A 1056 29.34 -2.62 32.00
CA LYS A 1056 29.73 -2.94 33.39
C LYS A 1056 29.38 -4.35 33.83
N ILE A 1057 28.51 -5.05 33.10
CA ILE A 1057 28.20 -6.47 33.35
C ILE A 1057 29.17 -7.38 32.57
N ASP A 1058 29.81 -6.87 31.51
CA ASP A 1058 30.86 -7.54 30.72
C ASP A 1058 32.30 -7.24 31.17
N SER A 1059 32.49 -6.43 32.23
CA SER A 1059 33.79 -6.13 32.87
C SER A 1059 33.80 -6.65 34.30
#